data_AF-A0A1R1B1S7-F1
#
_entry.id   AF-A0A1R1B1S7-F1
#
_cell.length_a   1.000
_cell.length_b   1.000
_cell.length_c   1.000
_cell.angle_alpha   90.00
_cell.angle_beta   90.00
_cell.angle_gamma   90.00
#
_symmetry.space_group_name_H-M   'P 1'
#
loop_
_entity.id
_entity.type
_entity.pdbx_description
1 polymer ?
#
loop_
_entity_poly.entity_id
_entity_poly.type
_entity_poly.pdbx_seq_one_letter_code
_entity_poly.pdbx_strand_id
1 'polypeptide(L)'
;MRQVRKRNRQVRRGGFILLLGILLFSFGNPPIQGETAAPDVMERVNLAWNKQATASSEISGREAGKAVDGSRDTYWQPASTDREDMSVFIQVDLGSEQSFNQVVLDLNRGDHLGSIEIDYSRDGESWSRAYAKNGGIRADGQEVMTFDSVSASHIRVTLLLSRNLNVQLKELELYMQDGDQGIPSDVTELAFVKPDGTPYTNNEELTLDIGGTSAVEARGKRVSGEWISLPQVQIQYHAVGTSAAVTSEGSVTGVKVGATRLYAETSINGQGIRTPDFWIVVKDDQEFQDAKYIAFSSFTHKALVQKIGEAAILGEGEELPVVTIAPNRDGTVSARWFKDDQSRGSLGTKALQAGVTQSIMLPGGMKVPGTYEVRMTFQTTDGGTYFDSLFYTVMPKKGIPEGQSQIAFTGKDGRMVYVPDYKGNRIIDFSYVGYMGGGVKLPDVQARIAVQPTGGDDTAMLQAAIDEVSRLPRDADGFRGAVLLKKGTYLVGGSLNIQSSGVVLRGEGKSEDGTIIRGTGTTARNLIVVGGTNGAAVVDGTETDIQDLYVPAGSRSFHVQNASGYQVGDSVIVRRIGNDRWIHEIGMDHIYMRPGTGGTQQWSPFNLDFDRVITAIDGNQITVDAPLANAIERQWGGGKLFKATDESRIEQVGIENMRAISDFDPSKTDTKMDNDVLDTPYYSDEAHAERFIMMNSVKNAWVREVDGYHFSYALVQVGRQAKWVTVQDSETYDMVSVITGGRRYSFFIQGQLNLVQRNYTETSRHAYVIESRVQGPNVMYDNKATREYNTSEPHHRWSTGGLYDNVSARISVRDRGWLGSGHGWAGANYVMWNTEGGLVAQKPPTAQNYVIGHIPTEDGLNVKPLVPNDYDSRPREDGYWEYADRHVAIQSLFVQQLKDRLGQQAVDNLARTPVGGGAIDIPEQP
;
A
#
# COMPACT_ATOMS: atom_id res chain seq x y z
N MET A 1 -33.11 -18.19 24.58
CA MET A 1 -34.53 -18.56 24.53
C MET A 1 -35.12 -18.16 23.19
N ARG A 2 -35.79 -19.11 22.51
CA ARG A 2 -36.90 -19.02 21.51
C ARG A 2 -36.91 -17.81 20.55
N GLN A 3 -36.58 -18.02 19.26
CA GLN A 3 -37.42 -18.55 18.17
C GLN A 3 -38.30 -17.51 17.43
N VAL A 4 -38.03 -17.43 16.12
CA VAL A 4 -39.00 -17.45 14.99
C VAL A 4 -39.75 -16.15 14.66
N ARG A 5 -39.51 -15.66 13.43
CA ARG A 5 -40.58 -15.41 12.44
C ARG A 5 -40.07 -15.46 10.99
N LYS A 6 -40.50 -16.51 10.28
CA LYS A 6 -40.57 -16.63 8.81
C LYS A 6 -41.89 -16.01 8.30
N ARG A 7 -41.86 -15.42 7.10
CA ARG A 7 -42.94 -15.39 6.06
C ARG A 7 -42.20 -15.13 4.73
N ASN A 8 -42.02 -16.07 3.78
CA ASN A 8 -42.90 -16.81 2.86
C ASN A 8 -43.81 -15.96 1.94
N ARG A 9 -43.48 -15.90 0.64
CA ARG A 9 -44.22 -16.48 -0.52
C ARG A 9 -43.51 -16.09 -1.84
N GLN A 10 -42.98 -17.05 -2.60
CA GLN A 10 -43.58 -17.76 -3.76
C GLN A 10 -43.82 -16.87 -4.99
N VAL A 11 -43.65 -17.26 -6.27
CA VAL A 11 -43.16 -18.45 -7.00
C VAL A 11 -43.12 -17.99 -8.48
N ARG A 12 -42.14 -18.42 -9.28
CA ARG A 12 -42.39 -18.91 -10.65
C ARG A 12 -41.32 -19.94 -11.03
N ARG A 13 -41.82 -21.11 -11.43
CA ARG A 13 -41.08 -22.32 -11.85
C ARG A 13 -40.74 -22.24 -13.34
N GLY A 14 -39.57 -22.75 -13.69
CA GLY A 14 -39.23 -23.30 -15.00
C GLY A 14 -38.17 -24.37 -14.77
N GLY A 15 -38.53 -25.65 -14.95
CA GLY A 15 -37.66 -26.79 -14.67
C GLY A 15 -36.88 -27.25 -15.90
N PHE A 16 -35.69 -27.79 -15.68
CA PHE A 16 -35.00 -28.69 -16.60
C PHE A 16 -34.40 -29.83 -15.77
N ILE A 17 -34.70 -31.06 -16.20
CA ILE A 17 -34.32 -32.32 -15.56
C ILE A 17 -33.05 -32.85 -16.23
N LEU A 18 -32.10 -33.30 -15.40
CA LEU A 18 -30.89 -34.03 -15.76
C LEU A 18 -31.23 -35.53 -15.89
N LEU A 19 -30.75 -36.20 -16.94
CA LEU A 19 -30.65 -37.67 -17.00
C LEU A 19 -29.55 -38.04 -18.01
N LEU A 20 -28.40 -38.50 -17.49
CA LEU A 20 -27.32 -39.12 -18.25
C LEU A 20 -27.33 -40.62 -17.92
N GLY A 21 -27.59 -41.46 -18.92
CA GLY A 21 -27.54 -42.91 -18.83
C GLY A 21 -26.35 -43.46 -19.61
N ILE A 22 -25.55 -44.28 -18.94
CA ILE A 22 -24.37 -44.99 -19.44
C ILE A 22 -24.80 -46.34 -20.04
N LEU A 23 -24.26 -46.73 -21.20
CA LEU A 23 -24.27 -48.10 -21.73
C LEU A 23 -23.13 -48.27 -22.75
N LEU A 24 -22.15 -49.14 -22.44
CA LEU A 24 -21.08 -49.59 -23.33
C LEU A 24 -20.67 -51.02 -22.95
N PHE A 25 -20.74 -51.95 -23.92
CA PHE A 25 -20.02 -53.22 -24.13
C PHE A 25 -20.47 -53.69 -25.53
N SER A 26 -19.74 -54.38 -26.42
CA SER A 26 -18.38 -54.93 -26.54
C SER A 26 -18.34 -55.57 -27.94
N PHE A 27 -17.26 -55.42 -28.72
CA PHE A 27 -16.84 -56.41 -29.72
C PHE A 27 -15.33 -56.27 -30.05
N GLY A 28 -14.56 -57.33 -29.76
CA GLY A 28 -13.54 -57.93 -30.65
C GLY A 28 -12.16 -57.27 -30.90
N ASN A 29 -11.12 -57.85 -30.29
CA ASN A 29 -9.64 -57.75 -30.53
C ASN A 29 -9.17 -58.36 -31.90
N PRO A 30 -7.85 -58.43 -32.32
CA PRO A 30 -6.51 -57.95 -31.84
C PRO A 30 -5.58 -57.40 -33.02
N PRO A 31 -4.21 -57.53 -33.07
CA PRO A 31 -3.04 -57.20 -32.20
C PRO A 31 -2.07 -56.17 -32.88
N ILE A 32 -0.98 -55.59 -32.31
CA ILE A 32 0.36 -56.16 -32.00
C ILE A 32 1.23 -55.09 -31.27
N GLN A 33 1.93 -55.56 -30.23
CA GLN A 33 3.21 -55.17 -29.58
C GLN A 33 3.89 -53.81 -29.83
N GLY A 34 4.11 -53.11 -28.70
CA GLY A 34 5.30 -52.32 -28.40
C GLY A 34 5.46 -52.26 -26.88
N GLU A 35 6.53 -52.85 -26.35
CA GLU A 35 6.81 -53.02 -24.91
C GLU A 35 6.85 -51.68 -24.17
N THR A 36 5.95 -51.50 -23.21
CA THR A 36 6.12 -50.57 -22.09
C THR A 36 6.41 -51.38 -20.83
N ALA A 37 7.59 -51.18 -20.26
CA ALA A 37 7.95 -51.71 -18.95
C ALA A 37 6.87 -51.35 -17.93
N ALA A 38 6.41 -52.37 -17.19
CA ALA A 38 5.54 -52.21 -16.04
C ALA A 38 6.26 -51.38 -14.96
N PRO A 39 5.52 -50.62 -14.12
CA PRO A 39 6.12 -49.89 -13.01
C PRO A 39 6.83 -50.88 -12.07
N ASP A 40 8.08 -50.54 -11.76
CA ASP A 40 8.94 -51.23 -10.80
C ASP A 40 8.23 -51.23 -9.44
N VAL A 41 7.75 -52.40 -9.00
CA VAL A 41 7.24 -52.58 -7.64
C VAL A 41 8.48 -52.58 -6.75
N MET A 42 8.80 -51.44 -6.13
CA MET A 42 9.88 -51.38 -5.15
C MET A 42 9.63 -52.44 -4.08
N GLU A 43 10.54 -53.41 -3.99
CA GLU A 43 10.49 -54.50 -3.04
C GLU A 43 10.70 -53.92 -1.63
N ARG A 44 9.76 -54.20 -0.72
CA ARG A 44 9.77 -53.64 0.63
C ARG A 44 10.98 -54.17 1.41
N VAL A 45 11.92 -53.31 1.80
CA VAL A 45 13.16 -53.72 2.48
C VAL A 45 12.90 -53.93 3.98
N ASN A 46 13.16 -55.15 4.47
CA ASN A 46 13.17 -55.44 5.91
C ASN A 46 14.48 -54.91 6.55
N LEU A 47 14.40 -53.87 7.37
CA LEU A 47 15.56 -53.22 7.98
C LEU A 47 16.24 -54.05 9.07
N ALA A 48 15.53 -55.03 9.65
CA ALA A 48 16.11 -55.96 10.63
C ALA A 48 16.82 -57.15 9.98
N TRP A 49 16.64 -57.38 8.68
CA TRP A 49 17.21 -58.53 7.98
C TRP A 49 18.73 -58.64 8.17
N ASN A 50 19.17 -59.77 8.72
CA ASN A 50 20.56 -60.13 8.96
C ASN A 50 21.34 -59.10 9.82
N LYS A 51 20.62 -58.35 10.66
CA LYS A 51 21.20 -57.41 11.62
C LYS A 51 21.63 -58.13 12.90
N GLN A 52 22.48 -57.46 13.68
CA GLN A 52 22.92 -58.01 14.96
C GLN A 52 21.75 -57.98 15.95
N ALA A 53 21.28 -59.16 16.35
CA ALA A 53 20.22 -59.32 17.34
C ALA A 53 20.76 -59.89 18.65
N THR A 54 20.28 -59.34 19.76
CA THR A 54 20.50 -59.84 21.13
C THR A 54 19.16 -60.04 21.81
N ALA A 55 19.10 -60.84 22.87
CA ALA A 55 17.88 -61.06 23.62
C ALA A 55 18.16 -61.14 25.12
N SER A 56 17.09 -61.05 25.93
CA SER A 56 17.18 -61.25 27.38
C SER A 56 17.78 -62.62 27.74
N SER A 57 17.45 -63.65 26.96
CA SER A 57 18.10 -64.96 26.98
C SER A 57 17.82 -65.74 25.69
N GLU A 58 18.52 -66.85 25.52
CA GLU A 58 18.35 -67.76 24.39
C GLU A 58 18.71 -69.20 24.78
N ILE A 59 18.32 -70.16 23.94
CA ILE A 59 18.76 -71.56 24.05
C ILE A 59 19.47 -72.01 22.78
N SER A 60 20.38 -72.97 22.91
CA SER A 60 21.18 -73.48 21.78
C SER A 60 20.28 -73.94 20.61
N GLY A 61 20.55 -73.41 19.42
CA GLY A 61 19.79 -73.62 18.18
C GLY A 61 18.57 -72.71 18.00
N ARG A 62 18.33 -71.77 18.93
CA ARG A 62 17.21 -70.80 18.92
C ARG A 62 17.66 -69.41 19.41
N GLU A 63 18.82 -69.01 18.94
CA GLU A 63 19.47 -67.73 19.26
C GLU A 63 18.67 -66.53 18.73
N ALA A 64 18.90 -65.33 19.28
CA ALA A 64 18.20 -64.10 18.87
C ALA A 64 18.32 -63.82 17.35
N GLY A 65 19.47 -64.13 16.76
CA GLY A 65 19.71 -64.01 15.32
C GLY A 65 18.75 -64.81 14.44
N LYS A 66 18.09 -65.85 14.99
CA LYS A 66 17.08 -66.65 14.30
C LYS A 66 15.75 -65.94 14.08
N ALA A 67 15.54 -64.79 14.73
CA ALA A 67 14.37 -63.96 14.51
C ALA A 67 14.62 -62.85 13.47
N VAL A 68 15.78 -62.81 12.83
CA VAL A 68 16.12 -61.79 11.83
C VAL A 68 16.87 -62.39 10.63
N ASP A 69 16.87 -63.72 10.49
CA ASP A 69 17.65 -64.43 9.46
C ASP A 69 16.89 -64.64 8.15
N GLY A 70 15.62 -64.26 8.12
CA GLY A 70 14.74 -64.37 6.97
C GLY A 70 14.03 -65.70 6.80
N SER A 71 14.24 -66.64 7.71
CA SER A 71 13.75 -68.01 7.59
C SER A 71 12.55 -68.25 8.51
N ARG A 72 11.41 -68.60 7.90
CA ARG A 72 10.16 -68.95 8.62
C ARG A 72 10.21 -70.31 9.32
N ASP A 73 11.30 -71.05 9.16
CA ASP A 73 11.53 -72.38 9.73
C ASP A 73 12.41 -72.34 10.99
N THR A 74 13.04 -71.20 11.25
CA THR A 74 13.84 -70.91 12.45
C THR A 74 13.09 -69.98 13.38
N TYR A 75 13.48 -69.92 14.66
CA TYR A 75 12.90 -69.00 15.62
C TYR A 75 13.82 -68.77 16.82
N TRP A 76 13.75 -67.56 17.38
CA TRP A 76 14.27 -67.26 18.71
C TRP A 76 13.34 -67.82 19.79
N GLN A 77 13.95 -68.33 20.88
CA GLN A 77 13.23 -68.69 22.10
C GLN A 77 14.04 -68.35 23.35
N PRO A 78 13.46 -67.65 24.34
CA PRO A 78 14.10 -67.42 25.63
C PRO A 78 14.22 -68.70 26.48
N ALA A 79 15.21 -68.73 27.38
CA ALA A 79 15.40 -69.79 28.35
C ALA A 79 14.26 -69.83 29.37
N SER A 80 14.01 -70.99 29.98
CA SER A 80 12.95 -71.09 31.01
C SER A 80 13.23 -70.27 32.26
N THR A 81 14.50 -70.06 32.60
CA THR A 81 14.95 -69.27 33.77
C THR A 81 14.72 -67.77 33.60
N ASP A 82 14.69 -67.27 32.36
CA ASP A 82 14.47 -65.85 32.04
C ASP A 82 12.98 -65.48 32.01
N ARG A 83 12.09 -66.48 32.02
CA ARG A 83 10.63 -66.27 31.99
C ARG A 83 10.01 -66.16 33.40
N GLU A 84 10.83 -66.13 34.46
CA GLU A 84 10.36 -66.09 35.86
C GLU A 84 9.68 -64.77 36.22
N ASP A 85 10.16 -63.64 35.69
CA ASP A 85 9.56 -62.32 35.83
C ASP A 85 8.47 -62.03 34.78
N MET A 86 8.22 -63.01 33.90
CA MET A 86 7.24 -62.98 32.82
C MET A 86 7.54 -61.94 31.74
N SER A 87 8.80 -61.48 31.64
CA SER A 87 9.21 -60.45 30.68
C SER A 87 10.45 -60.91 29.92
N VAL A 88 10.34 -61.00 28.61
CA VAL A 88 11.48 -61.34 27.74
C VAL A 88 11.57 -60.33 26.62
N PHE A 89 12.77 -60.03 26.16
CA PHE A 89 12.95 -59.06 25.08
C PHE A 89 13.93 -59.55 24.03
N ILE A 90 13.73 -59.07 22.81
CA ILE A 90 14.70 -59.13 21.73
C ILE A 90 15.04 -57.71 21.30
N GLN A 91 16.32 -57.46 21.02
CA GLN A 91 16.86 -56.19 20.58
C GLN A 91 17.60 -56.40 19.27
N VAL A 92 17.51 -55.43 18.37
CA VAL A 92 18.22 -55.42 17.09
C VAL A 92 18.99 -54.11 16.96
N ASP A 93 20.29 -54.21 16.67
CA ASP A 93 21.15 -53.10 16.27
C ASP A 93 21.11 -52.99 14.74
N LEU A 94 20.56 -51.89 14.24
CA LEU A 94 20.39 -51.61 12.82
C LEU A 94 21.71 -51.17 12.15
N GLY A 95 22.76 -50.93 12.94
CA GLY A 95 24.12 -50.54 12.54
C GLY A 95 24.27 -49.05 12.18
N SER A 96 23.15 -48.34 11.97
CA SER A 96 23.08 -46.89 11.72
C SER A 96 21.66 -46.41 12.02
N GLU A 97 21.45 -45.10 12.16
CA GLU A 97 20.10 -44.56 12.33
C GLU A 97 19.25 -44.82 11.07
N GLN A 98 18.14 -45.52 11.24
CA GLN A 98 17.16 -45.87 10.21
C GLN A 98 15.78 -45.37 10.65
N SER A 99 14.95 -44.99 9.68
CA SER A 99 13.55 -44.63 9.95
C SER A 99 12.62 -45.78 9.62
N PHE A 100 11.69 -46.07 10.53
CA PHE A 100 10.67 -47.09 10.36
C PHE A 100 9.39 -46.73 11.11
N ASN A 101 8.26 -47.24 10.64
CA ASN A 101 6.95 -46.99 11.24
C ASN A 101 6.09 -48.26 11.32
N GLN A 102 6.65 -49.42 10.94
CA GLN A 102 6.00 -50.70 11.06
C GLN A 102 6.95 -51.76 11.61
N VAL A 103 6.45 -52.54 12.57
CA VAL A 103 7.06 -53.78 13.05
C VAL A 103 6.13 -54.94 12.74
N VAL A 104 6.68 -56.01 12.18
CA VAL A 104 5.99 -57.28 11.96
C VAL A 104 6.68 -58.35 12.81
N LEU A 105 5.91 -59.00 13.68
CA LEU A 105 6.36 -60.18 14.42
C LEU A 105 5.68 -61.41 13.85
N ASP A 106 6.43 -62.38 13.37
CA ASP A 106 5.89 -63.68 12.98
C ASP A 106 6.08 -64.71 14.09
N LEU A 107 4.98 -65.09 14.72
CA LEU A 107 5.00 -65.91 15.92
C LEU A 107 4.81 -67.37 15.52
N ASN A 108 5.73 -68.24 15.95
CA ASN A 108 5.45 -69.69 15.98
C ASN A 108 4.58 -70.04 17.19
N ARG A 109 4.75 -69.30 18.29
CA ARG A 109 4.01 -69.50 19.52
C ARG A 109 3.92 -68.20 20.33
N GLY A 110 2.74 -67.60 20.36
CA GLY A 110 2.39 -66.37 21.09
C GLY A 110 1.11 -66.48 21.91
N ASP A 111 0.55 -67.69 22.07
CA ASP A 111 -0.72 -68.01 22.75
C ASP A 111 -0.80 -67.58 24.23
N HIS A 112 0.32 -67.16 24.81
CA HIS A 112 0.43 -66.70 26.18
C HIS A 112 1.01 -65.28 26.30
N LEU A 113 1.05 -64.50 25.22
CA LEU A 113 1.43 -63.08 25.29
C LEU A 113 0.31 -62.23 25.90
N GLY A 114 0.62 -61.52 26.98
CA GLY A 114 -0.25 -60.53 27.59
C GLY A 114 -0.16 -59.17 26.89
N SER A 115 1.06 -58.72 26.61
CA SER A 115 1.31 -57.48 25.86
C SER A 115 2.63 -57.51 25.08
N ILE A 116 2.70 -56.66 24.07
CA ILE A 116 3.92 -56.36 23.30
C ILE A 116 4.21 -54.87 23.48
N GLU A 117 5.46 -54.54 23.80
CA GLU A 117 5.96 -53.17 23.82
C GLU A 117 7.10 -53.03 22.81
N ILE A 118 7.09 -51.93 22.05
CA ILE A 118 8.13 -51.59 21.08
C ILE A 118 8.78 -50.30 21.55
N ASP A 119 10.03 -50.41 21.97
CA ASP A 119 10.87 -49.26 22.31
C ASP A 119 11.96 -49.08 21.24
N TYR A 120 12.41 -47.84 21.06
CA TYR A 120 13.47 -47.48 20.11
C TYR A 120 14.51 -46.59 20.78
N SER A 121 15.72 -46.60 20.25
CA SER A 121 16.84 -45.83 20.76
C SER A 121 17.80 -45.40 19.65
N ARG A 122 18.42 -44.22 19.81
CA ARG A 122 19.47 -43.70 18.90
C ARG A 122 20.88 -44.06 19.35
N ASP A 123 21.06 -44.41 20.62
CA ASP A 123 22.36 -44.67 21.25
C ASP A 123 22.48 -46.09 21.83
N GLY A 124 21.37 -46.83 21.91
CA GLY A 124 21.30 -48.15 22.55
C GLY A 124 21.15 -48.09 24.08
N GLU A 125 21.22 -46.89 24.68
CA GLU A 125 21.20 -46.68 26.14
C GLU A 125 19.89 -46.01 26.60
N SER A 126 19.44 -44.99 25.88
CA SER A 126 18.24 -44.20 26.17
C SER A 126 17.08 -44.66 25.29
N TRP A 127 16.02 -45.17 25.91
CA TRP A 127 14.90 -45.80 25.20
C TRP A 127 13.61 -44.99 25.31
N SER A 128 12.92 -44.82 24.18
CA SER A 128 11.58 -44.22 24.09
C SER A 128 10.58 -45.23 23.55
N ARG A 129 9.31 -45.13 23.95
CA ARG A 129 8.27 -46.05 23.49
C ARG A 129 7.64 -45.59 22.18
N ALA A 130 7.68 -46.44 21.15
CA ALA A 130 6.97 -46.21 19.90
C ALA A 130 5.53 -46.75 19.95
N TYR A 131 5.34 -47.93 20.56
CA TYR A 131 4.05 -48.61 20.52
C TYR A 131 3.87 -49.59 21.67
N ALA A 132 2.62 -49.81 22.10
CA ALA A 132 2.26 -50.85 23.05
C ALA A 132 0.90 -51.47 22.69
N LYS A 133 0.81 -52.80 22.71
CA LYS A 133 -0.44 -53.54 22.48
C LYS A 133 -0.74 -54.44 23.67
N ASN A 134 -1.88 -54.20 24.30
CA ASN A 134 -2.38 -54.99 25.44
C ASN A 134 -3.53 -55.89 24.99
N GLY A 135 -3.30 -57.22 24.97
CA GLY A 135 -4.29 -58.21 24.54
C GLY A 135 -4.59 -58.22 23.03
N GLY A 136 -5.35 -59.24 22.58
CA GLY A 136 -5.70 -59.42 21.17
C GLY A 136 -4.50 -59.68 20.25
N ILE A 137 -3.43 -60.24 20.81
CA ILE A 137 -2.21 -60.66 20.10
C ILE A 137 -2.44 -62.05 19.52
N ARG A 138 -1.96 -62.28 18.29
CA ARG A 138 -2.11 -63.59 17.65
C ARG A 138 -1.36 -64.68 18.39
N ALA A 139 -1.97 -65.88 18.43
CA ALA A 139 -1.35 -67.08 18.99
C ALA A 139 -0.23 -67.61 18.09
N ASP A 140 -0.35 -67.41 16.77
CA ASP A 140 0.59 -67.80 15.73
C ASP A 140 0.41 -66.95 14.46
N GLY A 141 1.45 -66.91 13.63
CA GLY A 141 1.54 -66.11 12.41
C GLY A 141 1.90 -64.63 12.64
N GLN A 142 1.74 -63.83 11.59
CA GLN A 142 2.16 -62.43 11.58
C GLN A 142 1.25 -61.49 12.38
N GLU A 143 1.85 -60.79 13.32
CA GLU A 143 1.32 -59.67 14.08
C GLU A 143 1.96 -58.38 13.53
N VAL A 144 1.14 -57.53 12.90
CA VAL A 144 1.60 -56.29 12.25
C VAL A 144 1.21 -55.10 13.11
N MET A 145 2.19 -54.28 13.48
CA MET A 145 2.03 -53.10 14.32
C MET A 145 2.56 -51.88 13.60
N THR A 146 1.74 -50.83 13.50
CA THR A 146 2.08 -49.56 12.85
C THR A 146 1.93 -48.40 13.83
N PHE A 147 2.83 -47.44 13.78
CA PHE A 147 2.90 -46.26 14.65
C PHE A 147 3.50 -45.07 13.89
N ASP A 148 3.59 -43.89 14.51
CA ASP A 148 4.22 -42.72 13.89
C ASP A 148 5.71 -43.00 13.58
N SER A 149 6.24 -42.50 12.47
CA SER A 149 7.63 -42.76 12.07
C SER A 149 8.63 -42.37 13.17
N VAL A 150 9.53 -43.28 13.50
CA VAL A 150 10.64 -43.04 14.43
C VAL A 150 11.98 -43.22 13.71
N SER A 151 13.00 -42.47 14.14
CA SER A 151 14.39 -42.65 13.69
C SER A 151 15.22 -43.22 14.83
N ALA A 152 15.82 -44.38 14.60
CA ALA A 152 16.52 -45.14 15.63
C ALA A 152 17.67 -45.96 15.03
N SER A 153 18.73 -46.18 15.81
CA SER A 153 19.78 -47.15 15.49
C SER A 153 19.52 -48.51 16.15
N HIS A 154 18.66 -48.54 17.17
CA HIS A 154 18.31 -49.74 17.92
C HIS A 154 16.80 -49.83 18.14
N ILE A 155 16.27 -51.05 18.13
CA ILE A 155 14.90 -51.37 18.53
C ILE A 155 14.90 -52.47 19.58
N ARG A 156 13.97 -52.42 20.53
CA ARG A 156 13.71 -53.48 21.50
C ARG A 156 12.23 -53.81 21.49
N VAL A 157 11.93 -55.09 21.29
CA VAL A 157 10.58 -55.63 21.39
C VAL A 157 10.50 -56.45 22.68
N THR A 158 9.73 -55.94 23.64
CA THR A 158 9.46 -56.61 24.91
C THR A 158 8.17 -57.40 24.80
N LEU A 159 8.25 -58.69 25.10
CA LEU A 159 7.15 -59.64 25.09
C LEU A 159 6.80 -59.98 26.55
N LEU A 160 5.67 -59.44 27.02
CA LEU A 160 5.18 -59.69 28.38
C LEU A 160 4.25 -60.90 28.37
N LEU A 161 4.61 -61.93 29.14
CA LEU A 161 3.92 -63.21 29.20
C LEU A 161 2.79 -63.17 30.22
N SER A 162 1.68 -63.83 29.91
CA SER A 162 0.55 -64.08 30.82
C SER A 162 0.70 -65.39 31.61
N ARG A 163 1.54 -66.31 31.12
CA ARG A 163 1.93 -67.57 31.80
C ARG A 163 3.41 -67.87 31.53
N ASN A 164 4.10 -68.50 32.47
CA ASN A 164 5.49 -68.95 32.29
C ASN A 164 5.54 -70.18 31.35
N LEU A 165 5.26 -69.96 30.06
CA LEU A 165 5.32 -70.94 28.97
C LEU A 165 6.16 -70.39 27.80
N ASN A 166 6.54 -71.25 26.86
CA ASN A 166 7.42 -70.85 25.76
C ASN A 166 6.74 -69.82 24.86
N VAL A 167 7.48 -68.77 24.49
CA VAL A 167 7.19 -67.87 23.37
C VAL A 167 8.22 -68.10 22.29
N GLN A 168 7.82 -68.09 21.02
CA GLN A 168 8.71 -68.37 19.90
C GLN A 168 8.45 -67.39 18.76
N LEU A 169 9.48 -66.65 18.38
CA LEU A 169 9.45 -65.61 17.35
C LEU A 169 10.28 -66.07 16.15
N LYS A 170 9.60 -66.30 15.02
CA LYS A 170 10.23 -66.71 13.76
C LYS A 170 10.94 -65.54 13.10
N GLU A 171 10.26 -64.41 13.01
CA GLU A 171 10.80 -63.21 12.36
C GLU A 171 10.36 -61.94 13.07
N LEU A 172 11.28 -60.99 13.18
CA LEU A 172 11.12 -59.60 13.56
C LEU A 172 11.52 -58.78 12.34
N GLU A 173 10.52 -58.17 11.71
CA GLU A 173 10.72 -57.43 10.48
C GLU A 173 10.36 -55.96 10.70
N LEU A 174 11.20 -55.07 10.19
CA LEU A 174 11.04 -53.63 10.31
C LEU A 174 10.88 -53.04 8.92
N TYR A 175 9.83 -52.26 8.74
CA TYR A 175 9.56 -51.64 7.46
C TYR A 175 9.21 -50.17 7.64
N MET A 176 9.51 -49.42 6.59
CA MET A 176 8.78 -48.19 6.30
C MET A 176 7.57 -48.57 5.43
N GLN A 177 6.37 -48.09 5.76
CA GLN A 177 5.29 -48.11 4.77
C GLN A 177 5.60 -47.10 3.66
N ASP A 178 5.42 -47.53 2.40
CA ASP A 178 5.66 -46.71 1.22
C ASP A 178 4.85 -45.41 1.29
N GLY A 179 5.54 -44.27 1.19
CA GLY A 179 4.93 -42.94 1.06
C GLY A 179 5.10 -41.98 2.25
N ASP A 180 5.67 -42.41 3.37
CA ASP A 180 5.83 -41.54 4.55
C ASP A 180 7.27 -41.45 5.04
N GLN A 181 8.24 -41.13 4.17
CA GLN A 181 9.54 -40.67 4.68
C GLN A 181 9.27 -39.37 5.44
N GLY A 182 9.15 -39.40 6.77
CA GLY A 182 9.03 -38.17 7.55
C GLY A 182 10.22 -37.25 7.24
N ILE A 183 10.02 -35.93 7.20
CA ILE A 183 11.13 -34.99 7.09
C ILE A 183 12.12 -35.26 8.24
N PRO A 184 13.43 -35.46 7.95
CA PRO A 184 14.41 -35.73 8.99
C PRO A 184 14.35 -34.70 10.11
N SER A 185 14.27 -35.19 11.35
CA SER A 185 14.09 -34.36 12.55
C SER A 185 15.22 -33.35 12.80
N ASP A 186 16.35 -33.52 12.11
CA ASP A 186 17.53 -32.66 12.17
C ASP A 186 17.59 -31.62 11.04
N VAL A 187 16.53 -31.46 10.24
CA VAL A 187 16.41 -30.31 9.32
C VAL A 187 16.11 -29.04 10.10
N THR A 188 16.93 -28.01 9.89
CA THR A 188 16.88 -26.73 10.63
C THR A 188 16.47 -25.55 9.76
N GLU A 189 16.63 -25.64 8.44
CA GLU A 189 16.29 -24.57 7.49
C GLU A 189 15.58 -25.15 6.26
N LEU A 190 14.73 -24.34 5.63
CA LEU A 190 14.10 -24.63 4.34
C LEU A 190 14.45 -23.50 3.37
N ALA A 191 14.78 -23.83 2.12
CA ALA A 191 15.00 -22.84 1.07
C ALA A 191 14.59 -23.37 -0.31
N PHE A 192 14.22 -22.47 -1.21
CA PHE A 192 14.22 -22.80 -2.63
C PHE A 192 15.66 -22.93 -3.11
N VAL A 193 15.95 -23.90 -3.98
CA VAL A 193 17.29 -24.11 -4.54
C VAL A 193 17.32 -23.92 -6.05
N LYS A 194 18.44 -23.39 -6.54
CA LYS A 194 18.79 -23.27 -7.95
C LYS A 194 19.17 -24.64 -8.53
N PRO A 195 19.21 -24.80 -9.87
CA PRO A 195 19.62 -26.05 -10.50
C PRO A 195 21.03 -26.54 -10.11
N ASP A 196 21.91 -25.63 -9.68
CA ASP A 196 23.26 -25.94 -9.18
C ASP A 196 23.29 -26.36 -7.70
N GLY A 197 22.13 -26.42 -7.04
CA GLY A 197 21.97 -26.79 -5.63
C GLY A 197 22.17 -25.64 -4.65
N THR A 198 22.52 -24.43 -5.10
CA THR A 198 22.66 -23.27 -4.21
C THR A 198 21.29 -22.69 -3.84
N PRO A 199 21.07 -22.23 -2.59
CA PRO A 199 19.79 -21.68 -2.18
C PRO A 199 19.56 -20.29 -2.80
N TYR A 200 18.31 -20.00 -3.15
CA TYR A 200 17.85 -18.63 -3.41
C TYR A 200 17.90 -17.81 -2.11
N THR A 201 18.30 -16.56 -2.25
CA THR A 201 18.36 -15.60 -1.15
C THR A 201 17.00 -14.92 -0.91
N ASN A 202 16.83 -14.32 0.27
CA ASN A 202 15.58 -13.60 0.57
C ASN A 202 15.35 -12.44 -0.41
N ASN A 203 14.14 -12.36 -0.93
CA ASN A 203 13.69 -11.45 -1.98
C ASN A 203 14.38 -11.62 -3.34
N GLU A 204 15.06 -12.75 -3.59
CA GLU A 204 15.51 -13.05 -4.96
C GLU A 204 14.32 -13.27 -5.88
N GLU A 205 14.50 -12.97 -7.16
CA GLU A 205 13.42 -12.98 -8.15
C GLU A 205 13.70 -13.89 -9.35
N LEU A 206 12.63 -14.43 -9.92
CA LEU A 206 12.61 -15.08 -11.23
C LEU A 206 11.61 -14.36 -12.13
N THR A 207 12.05 -14.00 -13.34
CA THR A 207 11.18 -13.42 -14.36
C THR A 207 10.60 -14.51 -15.25
N LEU A 208 9.30 -14.44 -15.54
CA LEU A 208 8.60 -15.31 -16.51
C LEU A 208 7.78 -14.47 -17.48
N ASP A 209 7.57 -14.99 -18.69
CA ASP A 209 6.52 -14.47 -19.58
C ASP A 209 5.15 -15.02 -19.19
N ILE A 210 4.06 -14.42 -19.69
CA ILE A 210 2.71 -15.00 -19.56
C ILE A 210 2.68 -16.40 -20.19
N GLY A 211 2.19 -17.39 -19.43
CA GLY A 211 2.18 -18.80 -19.80
C GLY A 211 3.53 -19.50 -19.67
N GLY A 212 4.61 -18.76 -19.42
CA GLY A 212 5.93 -19.31 -19.15
C GLY A 212 5.93 -20.11 -17.84
N THR A 213 6.65 -21.23 -17.83
CA THR A 213 6.73 -22.14 -16.69
C THR A 213 8.16 -22.30 -16.19
N SER A 214 8.33 -22.41 -14.87
CA SER A 214 9.58 -22.82 -14.24
C SER A 214 9.30 -23.72 -13.05
N ALA A 215 10.24 -24.57 -12.67
CA ALA A 215 10.14 -25.35 -11.44
C ALA A 215 10.93 -24.66 -10.31
N VAL A 216 10.39 -24.70 -9.08
CA VAL A 216 11.12 -24.34 -7.87
C VAL A 216 11.12 -25.52 -6.90
N GLU A 217 12.30 -26.01 -6.55
CA GLU A 217 12.46 -27.09 -5.59
C GLU A 217 12.74 -26.49 -4.20
N ALA A 218 11.95 -26.89 -3.18
CA ALA A 218 12.26 -26.60 -1.80
C ALA A 218 13.09 -27.75 -1.19
N ARG A 219 14.23 -27.43 -0.60
CA ARG A 219 15.12 -28.37 0.09
C ARG A 219 15.28 -28.02 1.56
N GLY A 220 15.54 -29.03 2.38
CA GLY A 220 15.83 -28.88 3.80
C GLY A 220 17.33 -28.94 4.06
N LYS A 221 17.84 -28.06 4.93
CA LYS A 221 19.22 -28.12 5.40
C LYS A 221 19.28 -28.83 6.74
N ARG A 222 20.11 -29.87 6.83
CA ARG A 222 20.35 -30.61 8.08
C ARG A 222 21.28 -29.85 9.01
N VAL A 223 21.33 -30.23 10.29
CA VAL A 223 22.33 -29.76 11.27
C VAL A 223 23.77 -29.94 10.77
N SER A 224 24.05 -30.95 9.93
CA SER A 224 25.35 -31.16 9.28
C SER A 224 25.73 -30.05 8.29
N GLY A 225 24.77 -29.21 7.89
CA GLY A 225 24.92 -28.20 6.84
C GLY A 225 24.57 -28.69 5.43
N GLU A 226 24.28 -29.98 5.27
CA GLU A 226 23.89 -30.59 3.98
C GLU A 226 22.47 -30.23 3.58
N TRP A 227 22.27 -29.85 2.31
CA TRP A 227 20.94 -29.65 1.71
C TRP A 227 20.43 -30.95 1.09
N ILE A 228 19.27 -31.40 1.54
CA ILE A 228 18.60 -32.62 1.06
C ILE A 228 17.24 -32.29 0.44
N SER A 229 16.85 -33.06 -0.57
CA SER A 229 15.47 -33.02 -1.06
C SER A 229 14.52 -33.57 -0.01
N LEU A 230 13.37 -32.90 0.16
CA LEU A 230 12.32 -33.34 1.07
C LEU A 230 11.17 -33.96 0.26
N PRO A 231 10.38 -34.87 0.85
CA PRO A 231 9.21 -35.43 0.20
C PRO A 231 8.20 -34.33 -0.15
N GLN A 232 7.86 -34.20 -1.43
CA GLN A 232 7.02 -33.10 -1.93
C GLN A 232 5.64 -33.04 -1.26
N VAL A 233 5.05 -34.19 -0.91
CA VAL A 233 3.73 -34.27 -0.26
C VAL A 233 3.72 -33.60 1.13
N GLN A 234 4.88 -33.42 1.75
CA GLN A 234 5.01 -32.77 3.06
C GLN A 234 5.39 -31.28 2.97
N ILE A 235 5.54 -30.72 1.76
CA ILE A 235 5.84 -29.30 1.55
C ILE A 235 4.58 -28.60 1.02
N GLN A 236 4.23 -27.47 1.64
CA GLN A 236 3.15 -26.61 1.17
C GLN A 236 3.75 -25.39 0.47
N TYR A 237 3.41 -25.21 -0.81
CA TYR A 237 3.80 -24.04 -1.59
C TYR A 237 2.70 -22.98 -1.54
N HIS A 238 3.08 -21.72 -1.32
CA HIS A 238 2.18 -20.59 -1.20
C HIS A 238 2.54 -19.48 -2.17
N ALA A 239 1.61 -19.16 -3.08
CA ALA A 239 1.66 -17.96 -3.90
C ALA A 239 0.75 -16.88 -3.30
N VAL A 240 1.33 -15.73 -2.95
CA VAL A 240 0.63 -14.55 -2.46
C VAL A 240 0.69 -13.48 -3.54
N GLY A 241 -0.38 -13.44 -4.33
CA GLY A 241 -0.49 -12.67 -5.55
C GLY A 241 -1.37 -13.41 -6.56
N THR A 242 -1.59 -12.81 -7.73
CA THR A 242 -2.37 -13.44 -8.82
C THR A 242 -1.64 -13.39 -10.16
N SER A 243 -0.37 -12.96 -10.16
CA SER A 243 0.45 -12.79 -11.35
C SER A 243 1.11 -14.11 -11.75
N ALA A 244 1.37 -14.99 -10.78
CA ALA A 244 1.81 -16.36 -11.01
C ALA A 244 1.02 -17.36 -10.15
N ALA A 245 0.96 -18.61 -10.61
CA ALA A 245 0.41 -19.74 -9.87
C ALA A 245 1.50 -20.78 -9.60
N VAL A 246 1.38 -21.52 -8.49
CA VAL A 246 2.28 -22.62 -8.13
C VAL A 246 1.48 -23.89 -7.86
N THR A 247 1.94 -25.03 -8.37
CA THR A 247 1.34 -26.35 -8.09
C THR A 247 1.89 -26.95 -6.78
N SER A 248 1.28 -28.04 -6.31
CA SER A 248 1.77 -28.81 -5.16
C SER A 248 3.17 -29.38 -5.36
N GLU A 249 3.60 -29.56 -6.61
CA GLU A 249 4.91 -30.10 -6.98
C GLU A 249 5.96 -29.00 -7.21
N GLY A 250 5.61 -27.72 -6.97
CA GLY A 250 6.53 -26.59 -7.14
C GLY A 250 6.68 -26.11 -8.59
N SER A 251 5.77 -26.49 -9.50
CA SER A 251 5.74 -25.90 -10.85
C SER A 251 5.06 -24.54 -10.80
N VAL A 252 5.76 -23.49 -11.24
CA VAL A 252 5.30 -22.11 -11.29
C VAL A 252 4.97 -21.73 -12.72
N THR A 253 3.80 -21.11 -12.93
CA THR A 253 3.37 -20.60 -14.23
C THR A 253 3.04 -19.10 -14.14
N GLY A 254 3.54 -18.31 -15.08
CA GLY A 254 3.15 -16.91 -15.24
C GLY A 254 1.71 -16.80 -15.76
N VAL A 255 0.86 -16.03 -15.07
CA VAL A 255 -0.58 -15.92 -15.36
C VAL A 255 -0.91 -14.57 -16.01
N LYS A 256 -0.38 -13.48 -15.45
CA LYS A 256 -0.55 -12.11 -15.96
C LYS A 256 0.59 -11.23 -15.49
N VAL A 257 0.84 -10.11 -16.17
CA VAL A 257 1.84 -9.11 -15.76
C VAL A 257 1.64 -8.71 -14.31
N GLY A 258 2.73 -8.67 -13.54
CA GLY A 258 2.72 -8.34 -12.13
C GLY A 258 3.74 -9.14 -11.32
N ALA A 259 3.76 -8.93 -10.01
CA ALA A 259 4.60 -9.68 -9.08
C ALA A 259 3.76 -10.64 -8.21
N THR A 260 4.34 -11.78 -7.84
CA THR A 260 3.75 -12.73 -6.88
C THR A 260 4.82 -13.23 -5.94
N ARG A 261 4.57 -13.10 -4.63
CA ARG A 261 5.47 -13.61 -3.59
C ARG A 261 5.22 -15.09 -3.41
N LEU A 262 6.28 -15.88 -3.46
CA LEU A 262 6.30 -17.31 -3.26
C LEU A 262 7.05 -17.63 -1.97
N TYR A 263 6.50 -18.53 -1.16
CA TYR A 263 7.22 -19.20 -0.08
C TYR A 263 6.71 -20.63 0.07
N ALA A 264 7.52 -21.51 0.62
CA ALA A 264 7.10 -22.86 1.00
C ALA A 264 7.23 -23.06 2.50
N GLU A 265 6.41 -23.92 3.08
CA GLU A 265 6.46 -24.27 4.49
C GLU A 265 6.26 -25.77 4.72
N THR A 266 6.77 -26.24 5.85
CA THR A 266 6.57 -27.61 6.33
C THR A 266 6.68 -27.65 7.85
N SER A 267 6.34 -28.78 8.47
CA SER A 267 6.36 -28.96 9.92
C SER A 267 7.34 -30.07 10.31
N ILE A 268 8.25 -29.76 11.23
CA ILE A 268 9.22 -30.71 11.79
C ILE A 268 9.02 -30.73 13.30
N ASN A 269 8.75 -31.91 13.87
CA ASN A 269 8.48 -32.08 15.31
C ASN A 269 7.39 -31.13 15.86
N GLY A 270 6.39 -30.79 15.02
CA GLY A 270 5.31 -29.85 15.36
C GLY A 270 5.71 -28.37 15.28
N GLN A 271 6.92 -28.03 14.84
CA GLN A 271 7.36 -26.66 14.55
C GLN A 271 7.31 -26.38 13.05
N GLY A 272 6.63 -25.31 12.66
CA GLY A 272 6.61 -24.84 11.28
C GLY A 272 7.93 -24.18 10.90
N ILE A 273 8.54 -24.63 9.80
CA ILE A 273 9.66 -23.95 9.13
C ILE A 273 9.22 -23.49 7.74
N ARG A 274 9.75 -22.37 7.28
CA ARG A 274 9.42 -21.80 5.96
C ARG A 274 10.65 -21.29 5.22
N THR A 275 10.54 -21.23 3.90
CA THR A 275 11.55 -20.59 3.06
C THR A 275 11.60 -19.08 3.29
N PRO A 276 12.72 -18.44 2.92
CA PRO A 276 12.75 -17.02 2.61
C PRO A 276 11.69 -16.64 1.57
N ASP A 277 11.35 -15.35 1.50
CA ASP A 277 10.47 -14.84 0.46
C ASP A 277 11.19 -14.88 -0.90
N PHE A 278 10.53 -15.40 -1.92
CA PHE A 278 11.00 -15.45 -3.30
C PHE A 278 9.96 -14.78 -4.20
N TRP A 279 10.36 -14.09 -5.26
CA TRP A 279 9.43 -13.35 -6.11
C TRP A 279 9.39 -13.89 -7.53
N ILE A 280 8.17 -14.06 -8.03
CA ILE A 280 7.92 -14.30 -9.46
C ILE A 280 7.44 -13.00 -10.07
N VAL A 281 8.20 -12.48 -11.02
CA VAL A 281 7.85 -11.27 -11.79
C VAL A 281 7.44 -11.70 -13.18
N VAL A 282 6.19 -11.45 -13.54
CA VAL A 282 5.65 -11.82 -14.84
C VAL A 282 5.64 -10.62 -15.77
N LYS A 283 6.15 -10.79 -16.99
CA LYS A 283 6.25 -9.76 -18.02
C LYS A 283 5.51 -10.18 -19.29
N ASP A 284 5.26 -9.20 -20.15
CA ASP A 284 4.70 -9.40 -21.48
C ASP A 284 5.23 -8.31 -22.43
N ASP A 285 6.14 -8.68 -23.33
CA ASP A 285 6.72 -7.76 -24.31
C ASP A 285 5.68 -7.26 -25.35
N GLN A 286 4.51 -7.90 -25.43
CA GLN A 286 3.41 -7.51 -26.31
C GLN A 286 2.29 -6.76 -25.57
N GLU A 287 2.46 -6.44 -24.27
CA GLU A 287 1.42 -5.92 -23.38
C GLU A 287 0.66 -4.72 -23.98
N PHE A 288 1.38 -3.84 -24.68
CA PHE A 288 0.87 -2.60 -25.23
C PHE A 288 0.51 -2.65 -26.72
N GLN A 289 0.35 -3.82 -27.32
CA GLN A 289 -0.02 -3.93 -28.74
C GLN A 289 -1.53 -4.01 -28.99
N ASP A 290 -2.32 -4.20 -27.93
CA ASP A 290 -3.78 -4.27 -28.03
C ASP A 290 -4.38 -2.99 -28.64
N ALA A 291 -5.40 -3.17 -29.48
CA ALA A 291 -6.12 -2.10 -30.15
C ALA A 291 -6.70 -1.05 -29.17
N LYS A 292 -7.00 -1.39 -27.92
CA LYS A 292 -7.56 -0.47 -26.91
C LYS A 292 -6.63 0.70 -26.56
N TYR A 293 -5.32 0.57 -26.80
CA TYR A 293 -4.35 1.65 -26.54
C TYR A 293 -4.26 2.67 -27.68
N ILE A 294 -4.91 2.40 -28.82
CA ILE A 294 -5.03 3.28 -29.99
C ILE A 294 -3.71 3.54 -30.70
N ALA A 295 -2.77 4.24 -30.06
CA ALA A 295 -1.44 4.54 -30.57
C ALA A 295 -0.52 5.01 -29.44
N PHE A 296 0.79 4.87 -29.65
CA PHE A 296 1.81 5.51 -28.84
C PHE A 296 2.51 6.60 -29.67
N SER A 297 2.49 7.83 -29.17
CA SER A 297 3.21 8.94 -29.79
C SER A 297 4.43 9.35 -28.96
N SER A 298 5.51 9.71 -29.65
CA SER A 298 6.75 10.20 -29.07
C SER A 298 7.48 11.11 -30.07
N PHE A 299 8.61 11.67 -29.65
CA PHE A 299 9.58 12.25 -30.56
C PHE A 299 10.68 11.25 -30.92
N THR A 300 11.38 11.51 -32.01
CA THR A 300 12.67 10.91 -32.32
C THR A 300 13.67 12.04 -32.53
N HIS A 301 14.63 12.13 -31.62
CA HIS A 301 15.66 13.16 -31.61
C HIS A 301 16.86 12.71 -30.76
N LYS A 302 18.08 13.08 -31.15
CA LYS A 302 19.31 12.61 -30.48
C LYS A 302 19.52 13.21 -29.09
N ALA A 303 19.03 14.43 -28.87
CA ALA A 303 19.30 15.21 -27.65
C ALA A 303 18.04 15.59 -26.86
N LEU A 304 16.84 15.31 -27.37
CA LEU A 304 15.61 15.70 -26.68
C LEU A 304 15.30 14.66 -25.61
N VAL A 305 15.21 15.10 -24.35
CA VAL A 305 14.82 14.23 -23.24
C VAL A 305 13.36 13.82 -23.38
N GLN A 306 13.10 12.51 -23.29
CA GLN A 306 11.76 11.92 -23.39
C GLN A 306 11.47 11.03 -22.19
N LYS A 307 11.51 11.64 -21.01
CA LYS A 307 11.22 10.99 -19.73
C LYS A 307 10.11 11.76 -19.03
N ILE A 308 9.18 11.03 -18.41
CA ILE A 308 8.12 11.65 -17.62
C ILE A 308 8.76 12.45 -16.49
N GLY A 309 8.34 13.71 -16.35
CA GLY A 309 8.82 14.62 -15.33
C GLY A 309 10.09 15.41 -15.64
N GLU A 310 10.77 15.11 -16.74
CA GLU A 310 12.01 15.80 -17.13
C GLU A 310 11.73 16.72 -18.31
N ALA A 311 12.05 18.01 -18.14
CA ALA A 311 11.75 19.03 -19.13
C ALA A 311 12.32 18.69 -20.52
N ALA A 312 11.46 18.72 -21.53
CA ALA A 312 11.83 18.44 -22.91
C ALA A 312 12.38 19.72 -23.55
N ILE A 313 13.67 19.98 -23.31
CA ILE A 313 14.36 21.19 -23.76
C ILE A 313 15.17 20.92 -25.04
N LEU A 314 15.08 21.84 -25.98
CA LEU A 314 15.90 21.88 -27.20
C LEU A 314 16.74 23.17 -27.24
N GLY A 315 17.99 23.04 -27.64
CA GLY A 315 18.87 24.18 -27.90
C GLY A 315 18.42 25.00 -29.11
N GLU A 316 18.64 26.30 -29.09
CA GLU A 316 18.33 27.16 -30.24
C GLU A 316 19.22 26.80 -31.44
N GLY A 317 18.61 26.47 -32.58
CA GLY A 317 19.30 26.10 -33.81
C GLY A 317 19.57 24.61 -33.99
N GLU A 318 19.26 23.79 -32.99
CA GLU A 318 19.29 22.33 -33.09
C GLU A 318 18.34 21.80 -34.20
N GLU A 319 18.54 20.55 -34.58
CA GLU A 319 17.59 19.85 -35.46
C GLU A 319 16.23 19.72 -34.76
N LEU A 320 15.15 19.75 -35.57
CA LEU A 320 13.81 19.56 -34.99
C LEU A 320 13.59 18.08 -34.69
N PRO A 321 12.92 17.75 -33.59
CA PRO A 321 12.48 16.38 -33.37
C PRO A 321 11.48 15.97 -34.46
N VAL A 322 11.48 14.68 -34.79
CA VAL A 322 10.45 14.08 -35.64
C VAL A 322 9.38 13.49 -34.73
N VAL A 323 8.10 13.78 -34.99
CA VAL A 323 7.01 13.10 -34.27
C VAL A 323 6.90 11.69 -34.83
N THR A 324 6.91 10.70 -33.95
CA THR A 324 6.78 9.28 -34.27
C THR A 324 5.51 8.74 -33.64
N ILE A 325 4.74 7.98 -34.41
CA ILE A 325 3.45 7.42 -34.01
C ILE A 325 3.48 5.92 -34.31
N ALA A 326 3.34 5.10 -33.28
CA ALA A 326 3.16 3.66 -33.38
C ALA A 326 1.67 3.34 -33.19
N PRO A 327 0.88 3.20 -34.27
CA PRO A 327 -0.54 2.92 -34.17
C PRO A 327 -0.82 1.45 -33.82
N ASN A 328 -1.79 1.21 -32.94
CA ASN A 328 -2.37 -0.11 -32.68
C ASN A 328 -3.72 -0.31 -33.38
N ARG A 329 -4.23 0.75 -34.02
CA ARG A 329 -5.46 0.74 -34.82
C ARG A 329 -5.28 1.42 -36.16
N ASP A 330 -6.01 0.92 -37.14
CA ASP A 330 -6.15 1.57 -38.44
C ASP A 330 -6.97 2.85 -38.32
N GLY A 331 -6.68 3.82 -39.19
CA GLY A 331 -7.41 5.08 -39.20
C GLY A 331 -6.63 6.22 -39.83
N THR A 332 -6.79 7.41 -39.28
CA THR A 332 -5.99 8.59 -39.65
C THR A 332 -5.58 9.37 -38.41
N VAL A 333 -4.47 10.10 -38.51
CA VAL A 333 -4.08 11.13 -37.54
C VAL A 333 -3.96 12.46 -38.25
N SER A 334 -4.63 13.47 -37.73
CA SER A 334 -4.42 14.86 -38.11
C SER A 334 -3.65 15.57 -37.00
N ALA A 335 -2.72 16.44 -37.35
CA ALA A 335 -1.90 17.14 -36.37
C ALA A 335 -1.91 18.66 -36.60
N ARG A 336 -1.88 19.42 -35.51
CA ARG A 336 -1.73 20.87 -35.49
C ARG A 336 -0.66 21.24 -34.49
N TRP A 337 0.03 22.34 -34.74
CA TRP A 337 1.06 22.81 -33.81
C TRP A 337 0.71 24.17 -33.23
N PHE A 338 1.14 24.35 -31.99
CA PHE A 338 0.95 25.54 -31.19
C PHE A 338 2.32 26.02 -30.72
N LYS A 339 2.42 27.33 -30.50
CA LYS A 339 3.57 27.96 -29.85
C LYS A 339 3.06 28.92 -28.80
N ASP A 340 3.45 28.70 -27.55
CA ASP A 340 3.03 29.50 -26.40
C ASP A 340 1.48 29.57 -26.35
N ASP A 341 0.85 28.40 -26.40
CA ASP A 341 -0.61 28.16 -26.44
C ASP A 341 -1.39 28.77 -27.63
N GLN A 342 -0.71 29.38 -28.60
CA GLN A 342 -1.34 29.93 -29.80
C GLN A 342 -1.21 28.97 -30.98
N SER A 343 -2.34 28.64 -31.64
CA SER A 343 -2.34 27.79 -32.84
C SER A 343 -1.58 28.48 -33.97
N ARG A 344 -0.66 27.77 -34.62
CA ARG A 344 0.19 28.31 -35.69
C ARG A 344 -0.05 27.67 -37.05
N GLY A 345 -0.61 26.46 -37.09
CA GLY A 345 -0.98 25.83 -38.35
C GLY A 345 -1.28 24.34 -38.24
N SER A 346 -1.58 23.75 -39.40
CA SER A 346 -1.75 22.31 -39.57
C SER A 346 -0.43 21.65 -40.00
N LEU A 347 -0.19 20.44 -39.52
CA LEU A 347 0.89 19.54 -39.95
C LEU A 347 0.37 18.45 -40.92
N GLY A 348 -0.89 18.56 -41.35
CA GLY A 348 -1.54 17.65 -42.28
C GLY A 348 -2.16 16.43 -41.61
N THR A 349 -2.62 15.51 -42.46
CA THR A 349 -3.25 14.24 -42.08
C THR A 349 -2.44 13.07 -42.66
N LYS A 350 -2.24 12.01 -41.86
CA LYS A 350 -1.59 10.76 -42.25
C LYS A 350 -2.57 9.60 -42.07
N ALA A 351 -2.52 8.63 -42.99
CA ALA A 351 -3.17 7.34 -42.79
C ALA A 351 -2.39 6.53 -41.74
N LEU A 352 -3.11 5.80 -40.91
CA LEU A 352 -2.57 4.88 -39.91
C LEU A 352 -2.94 3.46 -40.30
N GLN A 353 -1.96 2.57 -40.20
CA GLN A 353 -2.14 1.13 -40.29
C GLN A 353 -1.52 0.52 -39.04
N ALA A 354 -2.28 -0.31 -38.31
CA ALA A 354 -1.83 -0.93 -37.06
C ALA A 354 -0.48 -1.66 -37.27
N GLY A 355 0.45 -1.45 -36.34
CA GLY A 355 1.81 -2.00 -36.38
C GLY A 355 2.78 -1.29 -37.35
N VAL A 356 2.32 -0.31 -38.13
CA VAL A 356 3.17 0.44 -39.08
C VAL A 356 3.41 1.85 -38.57
N THR A 357 4.62 2.09 -38.06
CA THR A 357 5.05 3.40 -37.55
C THR A 357 4.91 4.50 -38.61
N GLN A 358 4.37 5.64 -38.21
CA GLN A 358 4.25 6.86 -39.01
C GLN A 358 5.09 7.99 -38.42
N SER A 359 5.50 8.92 -39.28
CA SER A 359 6.28 10.09 -38.88
C SER A 359 5.68 11.39 -39.42
N ILE A 360 5.76 12.45 -38.62
CA ILE A 360 5.39 13.82 -38.98
C ILE A 360 6.61 14.71 -38.80
N MET A 361 7.06 15.32 -39.90
CA MET A 361 8.17 16.27 -39.90
C MET A 361 7.69 17.64 -39.42
N LEU A 362 8.44 18.27 -38.53
CA LEU A 362 8.12 19.60 -38.01
C LEU A 362 8.67 20.70 -38.93
N PRO A 363 7.90 21.78 -39.20
CA PRO A 363 8.35 22.88 -40.03
C PRO A 363 9.45 23.70 -39.35
N GLY A 364 10.40 24.23 -40.14
CA GLY A 364 11.56 24.98 -39.64
C GLY A 364 11.24 26.19 -38.75
N GLY A 365 10.03 26.75 -38.84
CA GLY A 365 9.56 27.81 -37.95
C GLY A 365 9.44 27.41 -36.47
N MET A 366 9.50 26.12 -36.14
CA MET A 366 9.44 25.62 -34.77
C MET A 366 10.81 25.52 -34.07
N LYS A 367 11.84 26.18 -34.63
CA LYS A 367 13.22 26.22 -34.09
C LYS A 367 13.53 27.47 -33.26
N VAL A 368 12.59 28.40 -33.14
CA VAL A 368 12.78 29.67 -32.42
C VAL A 368 12.31 29.55 -30.96
N PRO A 369 12.81 30.38 -30.04
CA PRO A 369 12.45 30.28 -28.62
C PRO A 369 10.94 30.29 -28.34
N GLY A 370 10.50 29.39 -27.45
CA GLY A 370 9.12 29.21 -27.00
C GLY A 370 8.78 27.74 -26.75
N THR A 371 7.63 27.50 -26.15
CA THR A 371 7.11 26.15 -25.89
C THR A 371 6.19 25.73 -27.02
N TYR A 372 6.48 24.59 -27.62
CA TYR A 372 5.72 24.01 -28.71
C TYR A 372 4.89 22.84 -28.23
N GLU A 373 3.67 22.75 -28.76
CA GLU A 373 2.77 21.63 -28.57
C GLU A 373 2.34 21.12 -29.95
N VAL A 374 2.45 19.81 -30.18
CA VAL A 374 1.88 19.12 -31.33
C VAL A 374 0.64 18.37 -30.87
N ARG A 375 -0.54 18.92 -31.18
CA ARG A 375 -1.83 18.31 -30.89
C ARG A 375 -2.21 17.36 -32.02
N MET A 376 -2.50 16.11 -31.66
CA MET A 376 -2.91 15.06 -32.58
C MET A 376 -4.34 14.65 -32.31
N THR A 377 -5.11 14.48 -33.38
CA THR A 377 -6.46 13.91 -33.35
C THR A 377 -6.46 12.66 -34.20
N PHE A 378 -6.71 11.52 -33.55
CA PHE A 378 -6.82 10.20 -34.17
C PHE A 378 -8.29 9.93 -34.48
N GLN A 379 -8.55 9.50 -35.71
CA GLN A 379 -9.85 9.02 -36.17
C GLN A 379 -9.69 7.55 -36.55
N THR A 380 -10.27 6.65 -35.76
CA THR A 380 -10.18 5.20 -36.00
C THR A 380 -11.25 4.75 -36.99
N THR A 381 -10.99 3.64 -37.70
CA THR A 381 -11.92 3.11 -38.72
C THR A 381 -13.29 2.68 -38.17
N ASP A 382 -13.39 2.40 -36.88
CA ASP A 382 -14.65 2.12 -36.17
C ASP A 382 -15.40 3.37 -35.70
N GLY A 383 -14.92 4.58 -36.06
CA GLY A 383 -15.56 5.86 -35.77
C GLY A 383 -15.17 6.50 -34.43
N GLY A 384 -14.20 5.93 -33.71
CA GLY A 384 -13.64 6.53 -32.50
C GLY A 384 -12.79 7.77 -32.80
N THR A 385 -12.87 8.77 -31.91
CA THR A 385 -12.01 9.95 -31.93
C THR A 385 -11.19 10.01 -30.64
N TYR A 386 -9.87 10.13 -30.77
CA TYR A 386 -8.91 10.17 -29.66
C TYR A 386 -7.91 11.31 -29.82
N PHE A 387 -7.30 11.73 -28.71
CA PHE A 387 -6.42 12.90 -28.68
C PHE A 387 -5.09 12.57 -27.99
N ASP A 388 -3.99 13.14 -28.46
CA ASP A 388 -2.71 13.10 -27.77
C ASP A 388 -1.92 14.37 -28.09
N SER A 389 -0.99 14.73 -27.22
CA SER A 389 -0.15 15.91 -27.40
C SER A 389 1.30 15.59 -27.06
N LEU A 390 2.22 16.19 -27.82
CA LEU A 390 3.64 16.15 -27.53
C LEU A 390 4.21 17.55 -27.39
N PHE A 391 5.13 17.74 -26.44
CA PHE A 391 5.65 19.05 -26.07
C PHE A 391 7.18 19.10 -26.14
N TYR A 392 7.72 20.24 -26.54
CA TYR A 392 9.13 20.57 -26.27
C TYR A 392 9.29 22.09 -26.20
N THR A 393 10.34 22.54 -25.54
CA THR A 393 10.64 23.97 -25.40
C THR A 393 11.98 24.29 -26.01
N VAL A 394 11.99 25.24 -26.94
CA VAL A 394 13.24 25.85 -27.40
C VAL A 394 13.59 26.95 -26.41
N MET A 395 14.67 26.75 -25.65
CA MET A 395 15.06 27.72 -24.63
C MET A 395 15.72 28.96 -25.28
N PRO A 396 15.40 30.18 -24.82
CA PRO A 396 16.04 31.39 -25.33
C PRO A 396 17.52 31.48 -24.89
N LYS A 397 18.43 31.83 -25.80
CA LYS A 397 19.87 32.07 -25.49
C LYS A 397 20.12 33.09 -24.37
N LYS A 398 19.22 34.06 -24.20
CA LYS A 398 19.12 34.99 -23.07
C LYS A 398 17.66 34.98 -22.64
N GLY A 399 17.30 34.43 -21.49
CA GLY A 399 15.86 34.44 -21.15
C GLY A 399 15.36 33.63 -19.97
N ILE A 400 16.23 33.29 -19.00
CA ILE A 400 15.77 33.01 -17.63
C ILE A 400 16.31 34.15 -16.76
N PRO A 401 15.47 34.85 -15.99
CA PRO A 401 15.95 35.84 -15.03
C PRO A 401 16.92 35.24 -14.01
N GLU A 402 17.89 36.03 -13.56
CA GLU A 402 18.92 35.55 -12.63
C GLU A 402 18.33 34.98 -11.34
N GLY A 403 18.85 33.83 -10.91
CA GLY A 403 18.41 33.16 -9.68
C GLY A 403 17.06 32.45 -9.76
N GLN A 404 16.48 32.25 -10.95
CA GLN A 404 15.23 31.49 -11.14
C GLN A 404 15.47 30.12 -11.79
N SER A 405 14.54 29.19 -11.58
CA SER A 405 14.62 27.81 -12.09
C SER A 405 14.52 27.74 -13.62
N GLN A 406 15.25 26.81 -14.24
CA GLN A 406 15.15 26.55 -15.67
C GLN A 406 13.78 25.98 -16.11
N ILE A 407 13.01 25.37 -15.18
CA ILE A 407 11.70 24.77 -15.47
C ILE A 407 10.52 25.58 -14.94
N ALA A 408 10.78 26.58 -14.09
CA ALA A 408 9.78 27.50 -13.55
C ALA A 408 10.39 28.88 -13.31
N PHE A 409 10.09 29.83 -14.20
CA PHE A 409 10.63 31.18 -14.16
C PHE A 409 9.61 32.20 -14.63
N THR A 410 9.89 33.48 -14.43
CA THR A 410 9.04 34.58 -14.90
C THR A 410 9.38 34.97 -16.34
N GLY A 411 8.34 35.06 -17.17
CA GLY A 411 8.41 35.60 -18.52
C GLY A 411 8.58 37.12 -18.53
N LYS A 412 8.66 37.69 -19.73
CA LYS A 412 8.82 39.15 -19.91
C LYS A 412 7.63 39.97 -19.38
N ASP A 413 6.48 39.35 -19.26
CA ASP A 413 5.25 39.92 -18.69
C ASP A 413 5.17 39.79 -17.16
N GLY A 414 6.18 39.17 -16.54
CA GLY A 414 6.26 38.94 -15.10
C GLY A 414 5.43 37.74 -14.60
N ARG A 415 4.81 36.97 -15.51
CA ARG A 415 4.07 35.75 -15.17
C ARG A 415 4.93 34.52 -15.22
N MET A 416 4.53 33.47 -14.49
CA MET A 416 5.21 32.18 -14.51
C MET A 416 5.12 31.51 -15.88
N VAL A 417 6.26 30.97 -16.31
CA VAL A 417 6.45 30.10 -17.45
C VAL A 417 6.91 28.74 -16.90
N TYR A 418 6.25 27.69 -17.34
CA TYR A 418 6.54 26.32 -16.92
C TYR A 418 7.01 25.51 -18.12
N VAL A 419 8.21 24.94 -18.02
CA VAL A 419 8.77 24.10 -19.08
C VAL A 419 8.26 22.67 -18.89
N PRO A 420 7.47 22.12 -19.82
CA PRO A 420 6.92 20.78 -19.68
C PRO A 420 7.93 19.69 -20.06
N ASP A 421 7.68 18.48 -19.60
CA ASP A 421 8.22 17.27 -20.22
C ASP A 421 7.59 17.01 -21.60
N TYR A 422 8.03 15.95 -22.29
CA TYR A 422 7.58 15.66 -23.64
C TYR A 422 6.09 15.28 -23.76
N LYS A 423 5.44 14.93 -22.64
CA LYS A 423 4.01 14.60 -22.54
C LYS A 423 3.19 15.72 -21.91
N GLY A 424 3.79 16.86 -21.60
CA GLY A 424 3.12 18.06 -21.12
C GLY A 424 3.05 18.21 -19.61
N ASN A 425 3.59 17.25 -18.83
CA ASN A 425 3.64 17.37 -17.37
C ASN A 425 4.57 18.51 -16.99
N ARG A 426 4.17 19.28 -16.00
CA ARG A 426 4.89 20.45 -15.52
C ARG A 426 4.54 20.71 -14.06
N ILE A 427 5.27 21.63 -13.43
CA ILE A 427 4.89 22.16 -12.11
C ILE A 427 3.45 22.67 -12.18
N ILE A 428 2.59 22.13 -11.31
CA ILE A 428 1.16 22.40 -11.32
C ILE A 428 0.83 23.77 -10.74
N ASP A 429 -0.33 24.33 -11.12
CA ASP A 429 -0.83 25.58 -10.55
C ASP A 429 -1.51 25.33 -9.19
N PHE A 430 -0.86 25.76 -8.10
CA PHE A 430 -1.32 25.58 -6.74
C PHE A 430 -2.24 26.72 -6.26
N SER A 431 -2.52 27.73 -7.08
CA SER A 431 -3.24 28.93 -6.64
C SER A 431 -4.74 28.72 -6.35
N TYR A 432 -5.31 27.55 -6.62
CA TYR A 432 -6.73 27.22 -6.46
C TYR A 432 -7.11 26.63 -5.09
N VAL A 433 -6.20 26.71 -4.11
CA VAL A 433 -6.40 26.12 -2.78
C VAL A 433 -6.88 27.12 -1.74
N GLY A 434 -7.48 26.61 -0.66
CA GLY A 434 -7.96 27.41 0.46
C GLY A 434 -9.38 27.92 0.28
N TYR A 435 -9.83 28.71 1.25
CA TYR A 435 -11.18 29.28 1.33
C TYR A 435 -11.65 29.86 -0.02
N MET A 436 -12.79 29.36 -0.50
CA MET A 436 -13.41 29.74 -1.78
C MET A 436 -12.49 29.63 -3.01
N GLY A 437 -11.51 28.73 -2.98
CA GLY A 437 -10.56 28.53 -4.07
C GLY A 437 -9.37 29.49 -4.07
N GLY A 438 -9.08 30.13 -2.93
CA GLY A 438 -7.86 30.92 -2.71
C GLY A 438 -7.93 32.36 -3.20
N GLY A 439 -7.20 33.25 -2.52
CA GLY A 439 -7.15 34.69 -2.82
C GLY A 439 -8.34 35.51 -2.30
N VAL A 440 -9.24 34.88 -1.54
CA VAL A 440 -10.38 35.53 -0.90
C VAL A 440 -10.04 35.84 0.55
N LYS A 441 -10.31 37.06 1.00
CA LYS A 441 -10.13 37.45 2.40
C LYS A 441 -11.10 36.65 3.28
N LEU A 442 -10.59 36.06 4.36
CA LEU A 442 -11.45 35.40 5.35
C LEU A 442 -12.42 36.42 5.98
N PRO A 443 -13.73 36.10 6.06
CA PRO A 443 -14.73 37.06 6.50
C PRO A 443 -14.73 37.19 8.03
N ASP A 444 -14.96 38.41 8.49
CA ASP A 444 -15.32 38.67 9.88
C ASP A 444 -16.85 38.65 9.97
N VAL A 445 -17.41 37.68 10.70
CA VAL A 445 -18.86 37.45 10.80
C VAL A 445 -19.43 38.04 12.08
N GLN A 446 -20.55 38.77 12.00
CA GLN A 446 -21.22 39.39 13.16
C GLN A 446 -21.62 38.35 14.22
N ALA A 447 -21.30 38.64 15.49
CA ALA A 447 -21.77 37.84 16.61
C ALA A 447 -23.30 37.95 16.75
N ARG A 448 -23.95 36.80 16.93
CA ARG A 448 -25.40 36.71 17.23
C ARG A 448 -25.65 36.33 18.67
N ILE A 449 -24.70 35.59 19.26
CA ILE A 449 -24.76 35.13 20.64
C ILE A 449 -23.38 35.34 21.26
N ALA A 450 -23.35 35.79 22.51
CA ALA A 450 -22.15 35.73 23.34
C ALA A 450 -22.41 34.89 24.58
N VAL A 451 -21.45 34.05 24.94
CA VAL A 451 -21.49 33.21 26.15
C VAL A 451 -20.30 33.50 27.05
N GLN A 452 -20.44 33.17 28.33
CA GLN A 452 -19.37 33.26 29.33
C GLN A 452 -19.14 31.88 29.96
N PRO A 453 -17.93 31.57 30.42
CA PRO A 453 -17.67 30.29 31.06
C PRO A 453 -18.46 30.17 32.37
N THR A 454 -19.01 28.98 32.63
CA THR A 454 -19.84 28.73 33.82
C THR A 454 -19.02 28.40 35.07
N GLY A 455 -17.75 28.01 34.89
CA GLY A 455 -16.91 27.45 35.94
C GLY A 455 -17.14 25.94 36.21
N GLY A 456 -18.11 25.33 35.51
CA GLY A 456 -18.34 23.88 35.47
C GLY A 456 -18.10 23.32 34.06
N ASP A 457 -18.68 22.16 33.72
CA ASP A 457 -18.64 21.64 32.34
C ASP A 457 -19.56 22.46 31.42
N ASP A 458 -18.94 23.19 30.50
CA ASP A 458 -19.56 24.11 29.56
C ASP A 458 -20.06 23.41 28.28
N THR A 459 -19.81 22.11 28.10
CA THR A 459 -20.13 21.37 26.86
C THR A 459 -21.57 21.61 26.39
N ALA A 460 -22.56 21.43 27.28
CA ALA A 460 -23.96 21.56 26.92
C ALA A 460 -24.36 23.01 26.60
N MET A 461 -23.80 23.97 27.31
CA MET A 461 -24.05 25.40 27.10
C MET A 461 -23.48 25.86 25.76
N LEU A 462 -22.24 25.46 25.45
CA LEU A 462 -21.60 25.78 24.17
C LEU A 462 -22.32 25.14 22.99
N GLN A 463 -22.72 23.88 23.11
CA GLN A 463 -23.51 23.21 22.07
C GLN A 463 -24.85 23.92 21.85
N ALA A 464 -25.54 24.32 22.92
CA ALA A 464 -26.81 25.04 22.80
C ALA A 464 -26.66 26.38 22.06
N ALA A 465 -25.57 27.13 22.30
CA ALA A 465 -25.29 28.37 21.57
C ALA A 465 -25.01 28.12 20.08
N ILE A 466 -24.26 27.06 19.75
CA ILE A 466 -24.03 26.62 18.37
C ILE A 466 -25.36 26.24 17.70
N ASP A 467 -26.21 25.49 18.38
CA ASP A 467 -27.52 25.05 17.87
C ASP A 467 -28.50 26.21 17.68
N GLU A 468 -28.40 27.26 18.50
CA GLU A 468 -29.19 28.47 18.34
C GLU A 468 -28.77 29.27 17.11
N VAL A 469 -27.48 29.54 16.92
CA VAL A 469 -26.99 30.18 15.69
C VAL A 469 -27.30 29.33 14.46
N SER A 470 -27.20 28.00 14.57
CA SER A 470 -27.53 27.06 13.49
C SER A 470 -28.98 27.16 13.00
N ARG A 471 -29.90 27.69 13.81
CA ARG A 471 -31.32 27.88 13.46
C ARG A 471 -31.64 29.23 12.82
N LEU A 472 -30.74 30.22 12.91
CA LEU A 472 -30.94 31.55 12.33
C LEU A 472 -30.91 31.50 10.80
N PRO A 473 -31.67 32.33 10.07
CA PRO A 473 -31.57 32.38 8.61
C PRO A 473 -30.15 32.70 8.15
N ARG A 474 -29.76 32.18 6.98
CA ARG A 474 -28.51 32.57 6.33
C ARG A 474 -28.70 33.96 5.70
N ASP A 475 -27.67 34.79 5.78
CA ASP A 475 -27.55 36.03 5.02
C ASP A 475 -27.15 35.77 3.56
N ALA A 476 -26.91 36.85 2.81
CA ALA A 476 -26.56 36.79 1.40
C ALA A 476 -25.19 36.13 1.12
N ASP A 477 -24.28 36.18 2.09
CA ASP A 477 -22.95 35.57 2.01
C ASP A 477 -22.93 34.12 2.52
N GLY A 478 -24.08 33.64 3.02
CA GLY A 478 -24.31 32.28 3.47
C GLY A 478 -24.10 32.07 4.97
N PHE A 479 -23.90 33.13 5.75
CA PHE A 479 -23.66 33.08 7.19
C PHE A 479 -24.95 33.21 7.99
N ARG A 480 -25.02 32.47 9.10
CA ARG A 480 -26.04 32.61 10.14
C ARG A 480 -25.57 33.53 11.26
N GLY A 481 -24.27 33.52 11.52
CA GLY A 481 -23.64 34.37 12.52
C GLY A 481 -22.49 33.69 13.26
N ALA A 482 -21.85 34.43 14.17
CA ALA A 482 -20.86 33.89 15.08
C ALA A 482 -21.44 33.64 16.48
N VAL A 483 -20.99 32.55 17.10
CA VAL A 483 -21.03 32.33 18.55
C VAL A 483 -19.74 32.92 19.12
N LEU A 484 -19.86 33.98 19.91
CA LEU A 484 -18.74 34.61 20.61
C LEU A 484 -18.56 33.97 21.99
N LEU A 485 -17.40 33.37 22.19
CA LEU A 485 -16.90 32.94 23.48
C LEU A 485 -16.19 34.12 24.12
N LYS A 486 -16.76 34.70 25.19
CA LYS A 486 -16.06 35.74 25.95
C LYS A 486 -14.82 35.15 26.61
N LYS A 487 -13.79 35.99 26.82
CA LYS A 487 -12.54 35.58 27.49
C LYS A 487 -12.77 34.84 28.81
N GLY A 488 -11.92 33.87 29.08
CA GLY A 488 -12.02 32.95 30.21
C GLY A 488 -11.90 31.48 29.78
N THR A 489 -11.93 30.59 30.77
CA THR A 489 -11.71 29.15 30.56
C THR A 489 -13.01 28.38 30.54
N TYR A 490 -13.32 27.78 29.38
CA TYR A 490 -14.44 26.88 29.19
C TYR A 490 -13.98 25.44 29.40
N LEU A 491 -14.58 24.73 30.35
CA LEU A 491 -14.26 23.33 30.60
C LEU A 491 -15.16 22.46 29.71
N VAL A 492 -14.57 21.64 28.85
CA VAL A 492 -15.33 20.83 27.88
C VAL A 492 -15.06 19.36 28.13
N GLY A 493 -15.98 18.67 28.81
CA GLY A 493 -15.92 17.23 29.05
C GLY A 493 -16.34 16.37 27.86
N GLY A 494 -17.12 16.92 26.92
CA GLY A 494 -17.61 16.23 25.72
C GLY A 494 -17.00 16.77 24.41
N SER A 495 -17.82 16.78 23.35
CA SER A 495 -17.48 17.28 22.01
C SER A 495 -18.53 18.29 21.55
N LEU A 496 -18.10 19.32 20.84
CA LEU A 496 -18.93 20.35 20.22
C LEU A 496 -19.08 20.03 18.72
N ASN A 497 -20.31 20.05 18.22
CA ASN A 497 -20.64 19.69 16.85
C ASN A 497 -21.19 20.89 16.09
N ILE A 498 -20.60 21.18 14.93
CA ILE A 498 -21.12 22.17 13.97
C ILE A 498 -21.59 21.42 12.73
N GLN A 499 -22.91 21.24 12.60
CA GLN A 499 -23.53 20.45 11.53
C GLN A 499 -24.32 21.29 10.52
N SER A 500 -24.30 22.62 10.65
CA SER A 500 -24.99 23.56 9.76
C SER A 500 -24.01 24.50 9.08
N SER A 501 -24.23 24.80 7.80
CA SER A 501 -23.47 25.86 7.12
C SER A 501 -23.73 27.23 7.76
N GLY A 502 -22.74 28.12 7.63
CA GLY A 502 -22.85 29.52 8.01
C GLY A 502 -22.56 29.83 9.47
N VAL A 503 -21.94 28.91 10.22
CA VAL A 503 -21.71 29.07 11.67
C VAL A 503 -20.24 29.31 11.94
N VAL A 504 -19.93 30.37 12.70
CA VAL A 504 -18.58 30.68 13.17
C VAL A 504 -18.51 30.52 14.68
N LEU A 505 -17.47 29.86 15.19
CA LEU A 505 -17.13 29.82 16.61
C LEU A 505 -15.90 30.70 16.85
N ARG A 506 -16.07 31.80 17.57
CA ARG A 506 -15.03 32.82 17.77
C ARG A 506 -14.72 33.01 19.25
N GLY A 507 -13.45 33.08 19.61
CA GLY A 507 -12.98 33.55 20.92
C GLY A 507 -12.48 35.00 20.91
N GLU A 508 -12.07 35.48 22.08
CA GLU A 508 -11.46 36.80 22.31
C GLU A 508 -9.94 36.72 22.57
N GLY A 509 -9.21 35.97 21.74
CA GLY A 509 -7.76 35.89 21.78
C GLY A 509 -7.22 34.51 22.16
N LYS A 510 -6.06 34.18 21.61
CA LYS A 510 -5.34 32.90 21.82
C LYS A 510 -4.27 32.93 22.93
N SER A 511 -4.10 34.07 23.62
CA SER A 511 -3.21 34.17 24.78
C SER A 511 -3.81 33.53 26.04
N GLU A 512 -3.03 33.44 27.11
CA GLU A 512 -3.47 32.91 28.42
C GLU A 512 -4.58 33.74 29.08
N ASP A 513 -4.66 35.03 28.75
CA ASP A 513 -5.72 35.94 29.22
C ASP A 513 -6.94 35.98 28.26
N GLY A 514 -6.90 35.21 27.18
CA GLY A 514 -7.90 35.16 26.12
C GLY A 514 -9.02 34.16 26.39
N THR A 515 -9.53 33.54 25.32
CA THR A 515 -10.51 32.46 25.40
C THR A 515 -9.80 31.12 25.40
N ILE A 516 -10.03 30.30 26.44
CA ILE A 516 -9.42 28.98 26.57
C ILE A 516 -10.53 27.90 26.50
N ILE A 517 -10.44 27.01 25.52
CA ILE A 517 -11.19 25.75 25.50
C ILE A 517 -10.32 24.67 26.14
N ARG A 518 -10.69 24.23 27.34
CA ARG A 518 -9.96 23.18 28.08
C ARG A 518 -10.71 21.85 28.00
N GLY A 519 -10.18 20.90 27.23
CA GLY A 519 -10.70 19.53 27.15
C GLY A 519 -10.43 18.77 28.44
N THR A 520 -11.47 18.49 29.22
CA THR A 520 -11.34 17.81 30.52
C THR A 520 -11.63 16.30 30.41
N GLY A 521 -11.26 15.56 31.45
CA GLY A 521 -11.54 14.12 31.56
C GLY A 521 -10.63 13.24 30.70
N THR A 522 -10.77 11.92 30.88
CA THR A 522 -9.79 10.94 30.40
C THR A 522 -10.18 10.22 29.10
N THR A 523 -11.18 10.73 28.39
CA THR A 523 -11.71 10.09 27.18
C THR A 523 -11.07 10.64 25.92
N ALA A 524 -10.46 9.75 25.12
CA ALA A 524 -10.01 10.02 23.76
C ALA A 524 -11.18 10.44 22.86
N ARG A 525 -11.10 11.67 22.32
CA ARG A 525 -12.13 12.28 21.48
C ARG A 525 -11.60 13.50 20.72
N ASN A 526 -12.41 14.01 19.79
CA ASN A 526 -12.20 15.32 19.16
C ASN A 526 -13.02 16.37 19.94
N LEU A 527 -12.45 17.54 20.23
CA LEU A 527 -13.19 18.58 20.98
C LEU A 527 -14.20 19.32 20.10
N ILE A 528 -13.82 19.68 18.87
CA ILE A 528 -14.71 20.31 17.89
C ILE A 528 -14.79 19.42 16.65
N VAL A 529 -16.01 19.06 16.27
CA VAL A 529 -16.32 18.26 15.08
C VAL A 529 -17.17 19.10 14.13
N VAL A 530 -16.63 19.38 12.95
CA VAL A 530 -17.32 20.12 11.89
C VAL A 530 -17.75 19.16 10.79
N GLY A 531 -19.03 19.23 10.43
CA GLY A 531 -19.66 18.44 9.40
C GLY A 531 -19.86 16.97 9.79
N GLY A 532 -20.00 16.12 8.77
CA GLY A 532 -20.30 14.69 8.90
C GLY A 532 -19.29 13.78 8.20
N THR A 533 -19.75 12.64 7.69
CA THR A 533 -18.90 11.65 7.00
C THR A 533 -19.12 11.55 5.48
N ASN A 534 -20.16 12.19 4.95
CA ASN A 534 -20.57 12.12 3.54
C ASN A 534 -20.09 13.35 2.75
N GLY A 535 -19.41 13.14 1.62
CA GLY A 535 -19.00 14.24 0.74
C GLY A 535 -19.72 14.22 -0.60
N ALA A 536 -19.04 14.73 -1.63
CA ALA A 536 -19.53 14.69 -2.99
C ALA A 536 -19.76 13.24 -3.45
N ALA A 537 -20.88 12.99 -4.12
CA ALA A 537 -21.26 11.68 -4.63
C ALA A 537 -21.46 11.74 -6.14
N VAL A 538 -21.00 10.70 -6.85
CA VAL A 538 -21.24 10.56 -8.29
C VAL A 538 -22.73 10.34 -8.57
N VAL A 539 -23.21 10.86 -9.69
CA VAL A 539 -24.55 10.58 -10.21
C VAL A 539 -24.45 9.43 -11.21
N ASP A 540 -25.02 8.28 -10.85
CA ASP A 540 -24.98 7.07 -11.68
C ASP A 540 -25.59 7.30 -13.08
N GLY A 541 -25.01 6.68 -14.11
CA GLY A 541 -25.48 6.77 -15.49
C GLY A 541 -25.12 8.07 -16.20
N THR A 542 -24.33 8.95 -15.57
CA THR A 542 -23.83 10.20 -16.20
C THR A 542 -22.43 10.04 -16.78
N GLU A 543 -21.79 8.89 -16.58
CA GLU A 543 -20.40 8.68 -16.93
C GLU A 543 -20.10 8.88 -18.42
N THR A 544 -18.93 9.46 -18.70
CA THR A 544 -18.35 9.48 -20.04
C THR A 544 -16.84 9.25 -19.97
N ASP A 545 -16.30 8.49 -20.93
CA ASP A 545 -14.88 8.19 -20.98
C ASP A 545 -14.07 9.38 -21.48
N ILE A 546 -12.91 9.61 -20.87
CA ILE A 546 -11.90 10.54 -21.37
C ILE A 546 -11.23 9.91 -22.60
N GLN A 547 -11.10 10.69 -23.67
CA GLN A 547 -10.59 10.24 -24.97
C GLN A 547 -9.16 10.65 -25.27
N ASP A 548 -8.53 11.44 -24.40
CA ASP A 548 -7.09 11.68 -24.47
C ASP A 548 -6.33 10.38 -24.12
N LEU A 549 -5.30 10.07 -24.91
CA LEU A 549 -4.35 9.00 -24.62
C LEU A 549 -3.49 9.37 -23.41
N TYR A 550 -3.25 10.67 -23.23
CA TYR A 550 -2.53 11.26 -22.10
C TYR A 550 -3.12 12.63 -21.74
N VAL A 551 -3.61 12.80 -20.51
CA VAL A 551 -3.90 14.11 -19.90
C VAL A 551 -2.76 14.43 -18.93
N PRO A 552 -1.94 15.46 -19.16
CA PRO A 552 -0.80 15.75 -18.31
C PRO A 552 -1.18 16.19 -16.89
N ALA A 553 -0.33 15.86 -15.91
CA ALA A 553 -0.41 16.42 -14.57
C ALA A 553 -0.31 17.96 -14.65
N GLY A 554 -1.23 18.64 -13.98
CA GLY A 554 -1.41 20.10 -14.06
C GLY A 554 -2.47 20.55 -15.07
N SER A 555 -3.02 19.65 -15.89
CA SER A 555 -4.04 20.01 -16.89
C SER A 555 -5.36 20.37 -16.23
N ARG A 556 -6.07 21.32 -16.85
CA ARG A 556 -7.46 21.67 -16.53
C ARG A 556 -8.44 21.30 -17.64
N SER A 557 -7.94 20.87 -18.80
CA SER A 557 -8.76 20.53 -19.95
C SER A 557 -8.47 19.13 -20.45
N PHE A 558 -9.51 18.44 -20.89
CA PHE A 558 -9.47 17.09 -21.47
C PHE A 558 -10.71 16.88 -22.36
N HIS A 559 -10.66 15.90 -23.25
CA HIS A 559 -11.72 15.54 -24.17
C HIS A 559 -12.48 14.34 -23.63
N VAL A 560 -13.81 14.39 -23.68
CA VAL A 560 -14.68 13.27 -23.33
C VAL A 560 -15.34 12.68 -24.58
N GLN A 561 -15.86 11.47 -24.48
CA GLN A 561 -16.58 10.84 -25.58
C GLN A 561 -17.84 11.64 -25.95
N ASN A 562 -18.57 12.13 -24.96
CA ASN A 562 -19.79 12.91 -25.16
C ASN A 562 -20.03 13.89 -24.01
N ALA A 563 -19.91 15.19 -24.31
CA ALA A 563 -20.15 16.27 -23.35
C ALA A 563 -21.61 16.75 -23.30
N SER A 564 -22.51 16.29 -24.18
CA SER A 564 -23.87 16.83 -24.31
C SER A 564 -24.75 16.73 -23.06
N GLY A 565 -24.40 15.81 -22.14
CA GLY A 565 -25.06 15.68 -20.85
C GLY A 565 -24.62 16.71 -19.82
N TYR A 566 -23.54 17.46 -20.05
CA TYR A 566 -22.88 18.36 -19.10
C TYR A 566 -23.10 19.83 -19.46
N GLN A 567 -22.99 20.70 -18.45
CA GLN A 567 -23.03 22.16 -18.63
C GLN A 567 -22.00 22.86 -17.73
N VAL A 568 -21.64 24.09 -18.10
CA VAL A 568 -20.81 24.96 -17.25
C VAL A 568 -21.50 25.18 -15.90
N GLY A 569 -20.74 25.06 -14.81
CA GLY A 569 -21.23 25.14 -13.43
C GLY A 569 -21.58 23.78 -12.80
N ASP A 570 -21.67 22.70 -13.59
CA ASP A 570 -21.88 21.36 -13.03
C ASP A 570 -20.71 20.99 -12.09
N SER A 571 -21.05 20.49 -10.90
CA SER A 571 -20.11 19.77 -10.03
C SER A 571 -19.85 18.39 -10.62
N VAL A 572 -18.59 17.99 -10.67
CA VAL A 572 -18.16 16.76 -11.34
C VAL A 572 -17.06 16.05 -10.58
N ILE A 573 -16.99 14.73 -10.75
CA ILE A 573 -15.81 13.93 -10.39
C ILE A 573 -15.06 13.59 -11.67
N VAL A 574 -13.80 14.04 -11.76
CA VAL A 574 -12.86 13.54 -12.76
C VAL A 574 -12.10 12.38 -12.13
N ARG A 575 -12.34 11.17 -12.63
CA ARG A 575 -11.74 9.94 -12.11
C ARG A 575 -10.55 9.52 -12.96
N ARG A 576 -9.39 9.40 -12.34
CA ARG A 576 -8.26 8.64 -12.89
C ARG A 576 -8.41 7.17 -12.50
N ILE A 577 -8.37 6.27 -13.48
CA ILE A 577 -8.30 4.84 -13.21
C ILE A 577 -6.87 4.45 -12.84
N GLY A 578 -6.71 3.69 -11.76
CA GLY A 578 -5.45 3.05 -11.39
C GLY A 578 -5.64 1.54 -11.32
N ASN A 579 -5.31 0.86 -12.43
CA ASN A 579 -5.44 -0.59 -12.56
C ASN A 579 -4.25 -1.34 -11.94
N ASP A 580 -4.35 -2.67 -11.91
CA ASP A 580 -3.30 -3.58 -11.43
C ASP A 580 -2.01 -3.40 -12.20
N ARG A 581 -2.11 -3.17 -13.51
CA ARG A 581 -0.95 -2.89 -14.32
C ARG A 581 -0.22 -1.62 -13.85
N TRP A 582 -0.89 -0.51 -13.61
CA TRP A 582 -0.24 0.70 -13.09
C TRP A 582 0.40 0.47 -11.71
N ILE A 583 -0.26 -0.28 -10.82
CA ILE A 583 0.32 -0.66 -9.53
C ILE A 583 1.64 -1.41 -9.71
N HIS A 584 1.71 -2.30 -10.70
CA HIS A 584 2.96 -2.97 -11.06
C HIS A 584 4.02 -2.01 -11.62
N GLU A 585 3.62 -0.99 -12.39
CA GLU A 585 4.58 -0.01 -12.99
C GLU A 585 5.33 0.74 -11.90
N ILE A 586 4.60 1.09 -10.84
CA ILE A 586 5.18 1.80 -9.71
C ILE A 586 5.80 0.84 -8.68
N GLY A 587 5.82 -0.47 -8.96
CA GLY A 587 6.43 -1.52 -8.13
C GLY A 587 5.68 -1.82 -6.84
N MET A 588 4.42 -1.39 -6.71
CA MET A 588 3.68 -1.43 -5.45
C MET A 588 2.90 -2.72 -5.21
N ASP A 589 2.92 -3.63 -6.19
CA ASP A 589 2.61 -5.05 -5.99
C ASP A 589 3.86 -5.88 -5.61
N HIS A 590 5.03 -5.24 -5.51
CA HIS A 590 6.33 -5.86 -5.30
C HIS A 590 7.13 -5.19 -4.15
N ILE A 591 6.45 -4.85 -3.06
CA ILE A 591 7.08 -4.30 -1.84
C ILE A 591 7.64 -5.48 -1.01
N TYR A 592 8.93 -5.45 -0.69
CA TYR A 592 9.53 -6.47 0.16
C TYR A 592 8.88 -6.51 1.55
N MET A 593 8.84 -7.69 2.16
CA MET A 593 8.26 -7.85 3.49
C MET A 593 9.10 -7.12 4.53
N ARG A 594 8.46 -6.54 5.55
CA ARG A 594 9.19 -5.88 6.63
C ARG A 594 10.12 -6.88 7.33
N PRO A 595 11.42 -6.58 7.48
CA PRO A 595 12.35 -7.45 8.20
C PRO A 595 11.85 -7.82 9.61
N GLY A 596 11.98 -9.08 9.99
CA GLY A 596 11.70 -9.61 11.33
C GLY A 596 10.22 -9.72 11.73
N THR A 597 9.35 -8.84 11.24
CA THR A 597 7.94 -8.75 11.68
C THR A 597 6.92 -9.04 10.58
N GLY A 598 7.30 -8.95 9.30
CA GLY A 598 6.37 -9.15 8.18
C GLY A 598 5.23 -8.11 8.16
N GLY A 599 4.05 -8.51 7.68
CA GLY A 599 2.85 -7.66 7.69
C GLY A 599 2.76 -6.57 6.60
N THR A 600 3.73 -6.50 5.68
CA THR A 600 3.62 -5.68 4.47
C THR A 600 2.47 -6.17 3.60
N GLN A 601 1.58 -5.27 3.21
CA GLN A 601 0.52 -5.52 2.24
C GLN A 601 0.87 -4.86 0.91
N GLN A 602 0.79 -5.66 -0.15
CA GLN A 602 0.89 -5.17 -1.52
C GLN A 602 -0.31 -4.29 -1.84
N TRP A 603 -0.11 -3.30 -2.71
CA TRP A 603 -1.21 -2.42 -3.09
C TRP A 603 -2.18 -3.15 -4.02
N SER A 604 -3.46 -2.96 -3.77
CA SER A 604 -4.51 -3.28 -4.75
C SER A 604 -4.79 -2.06 -5.63
N PRO A 605 -5.36 -2.26 -6.83
CA PRO A 605 -5.83 -1.18 -7.70
C PRO A 605 -6.72 -0.17 -6.97
N PHE A 606 -6.60 1.12 -7.31
CA PHE A 606 -7.47 2.17 -6.79
C PHE A 606 -7.52 3.36 -7.74
N ASN A 607 -8.60 4.13 -7.64
CA ASN A 607 -8.80 5.34 -8.43
C ASN A 607 -8.43 6.60 -7.64
N LEU A 608 -8.15 7.68 -8.36
CA LEU A 608 -8.10 9.04 -7.81
C LEU A 608 -9.29 9.83 -8.35
N ASP A 609 -10.10 10.38 -7.44
CA ASP A 609 -11.33 11.12 -7.76
C ASP A 609 -11.13 12.61 -7.44
N PHE A 610 -10.96 13.41 -8.49
CA PHE A 610 -10.79 14.85 -8.41
C PHE A 610 -12.16 15.54 -8.40
N ASP A 611 -12.48 16.23 -7.31
CA ASP A 611 -13.72 17.00 -7.13
C ASP A 611 -13.56 18.37 -7.78
N ARG A 612 -14.30 18.62 -8.86
CA ARG A 612 -14.12 19.77 -9.76
C ARG A 612 -15.45 20.40 -10.17
N VAL A 613 -15.36 21.59 -10.74
CA VAL A 613 -16.50 22.30 -11.35
C VAL A 613 -16.17 22.59 -12.81
N ILE A 614 -17.12 22.34 -13.72
CA ILE A 614 -16.95 22.69 -15.14
C ILE A 614 -16.97 24.21 -15.31
N THR A 615 -15.97 24.76 -15.97
CA THR A 615 -15.82 26.20 -16.24
C THR A 615 -15.95 26.56 -17.72
N ALA A 616 -15.72 25.61 -18.64
CA ALA A 616 -15.98 25.78 -20.07
C ALA A 616 -16.25 24.43 -20.75
N ILE A 617 -17.00 24.49 -21.85
CA ILE A 617 -17.25 23.36 -22.76
C ILE A 617 -17.09 23.87 -24.20
N ASP A 618 -16.20 23.25 -24.97
CA ASP A 618 -16.04 23.48 -26.41
C ASP A 618 -16.16 22.14 -27.16
N GLY A 619 -17.33 21.89 -27.74
CA GLY A 619 -17.69 20.58 -28.27
C GLY A 619 -17.60 19.50 -27.19
N ASN A 620 -16.64 18.58 -27.34
CA ASN A 620 -16.37 17.50 -26.38
C ASN A 620 -15.17 17.79 -25.46
N GLN A 621 -14.56 18.97 -25.55
CA GLN A 621 -13.53 19.40 -24.62
C GLN A 621 -14.17 20.03 -23.38
N ILE A 622 -13.80 19.53 -22.21
CA ILE A 622 -14.22 20.04 -20.89
C ILE A 622 -13.05 20.79 -20.27
N THR A 623 -13.31 21.95 -19.67
CA THR A 623 -12.35 22.65 -18.79
C THR A 623 -12.90 22.72 -17.36
N VAL A 624 -12.09 22.34 -16.37
CA VAL A 624 -12.43 22.37 -14.94
C VAL A 624 -11.79 23.54 -14.19
N ASP A 625 -12.32 23.87 -13.03
CA ASP A 625 -11.90 24.96 -12.15
C ASP A 625 -10.44 24.87 -11.70
N ALA A 626 -9.97 23.70 -11.26
CA ALA A 626 -8.63 23.50 -10.71
C ALA A 626 -7.86 22.37 -11.42
N PRO A 627 -6.50 22.42 -11.45
CA PRO A 627 -5.72 21.42 -12.16
C PRO A 627 -5.84 20.01 -11.57
N LEU A 628 -5.66 19.00 -12.43
CA LEU A 628 -5.58 17.60 -12.05
C LEU A 628 -4.14 17.28 -11.65
N ALA A 629 -3.92 16.91 -10.39
CA ALA A 629 -2.58 16.75 -9.82
C ALA A 629 -1.88 15.42 -10.18
N ASN A 630 -2.50 14.60 -11.03
CA ASN A 630 -1.92 13.39 -11.59
C ASN A 630 -2.30 13.26 -13.06
N ALA A 631 -1.40 12.73 -13.88
CA ALA A 631 -1.71 12.42 -15.26
C ALA A 631 -2.80 11.33 -15.36
N ILE A 632 -3.63 11.43 -16.40
CA ILE A 632 -4.60 10.39 -16.78
C ILE A 632 -4.08 9.75 -18.06
N GLU A 633 -3.89 8.43 -18.02
CA GLU A 633 -3.15 7.72 -19.05
C GLU A 633 -3.98 6.53 -19.53
N ARG A 634 -4.27 6.47 -20.84
CA ARG A 634 -5.09 5.39 -21.40
C ARG A 634 -4.45 4.02 -21.20
N GLN A 635 -3.12 3.93 -21.23
CA GLN A 635 -2.37 2.71 -20.93
C GLN A 635 -2.68 2.13 -19.53
N TRP A 636 -3.05 2.98 -18.56
CA TRP A 636 -3.36 2.60 -17.18
C TRP A 636 -4.86 2.50 -16.88
N GLY A 637 -5.68 2.43 -17.93
CA GLY A 637 -7.14 2.37 -17.83
C GLY A 637 -7.86 3.69 -18.13
N GLY A 638 -7.12 4.77 -18.40
CA GLY A 638 -7.67 6.07 -18.77
C GLY A 638 -8.41 6.76 -17.62
N GLY A 639 -9.42 7.54 -17.97
CA GLY A 639 -10.23 8.27 -17.00
C GLY A 639 -11.67 8.42 -17.41
N LYS A 640 -12.48 8.85 -16.46
CA LYS A 640 -13.93 9.05 -16.60
C LYS A 640 -14.33 10.38 -15.99
N LEU A 641 -15.36 10.99 -16.56
CA LEU A 641 -16.07 12.13 -15.99
C LEU A 641 -17.45 11.66 -15.51
N PHE A 642 -17.87 12.14 -14.34
CA PHE A 642 -19.21 11.94 -13.78
C PHE A 642 -19.78 13.28 -13.35
N LYS A 643 -21.10 13.47 -13.46
CA LYS A 643 -21.75 14.49 -12.64
C LYS A 643 -21.66 14.11 -11.17
N ALA A 644 -21.65 15.12 -10.31
CA ALA A 644 -21.60 14.95 -8.87
C ALA A 644 -22.64 15.82 -8.17
N THR A 645 -23.20 15.30 -7.08
CA THR A 645 -24.00 16.06 -6.11
C THR A 645 -23.16 16.37 -4.89
N ASP A 646 -23.40 17.54 -4.29
CA ASP A 646 -22.64 18.01 -3.13
C ASP A 646 -23.52 18.45 -1.95
N GLU A 647 -24.71 17.90 -1.86
CA GLU A 647 -25.74 18.34 -0.91
C GLU A 647 -25.40 18.00 0.56
N SER A 648 -24.51 17.03 0.77
CA SER A 648 -24.13 16.57 2.12
C SER A 648 -23.04 17.44 2.77
N ARG A 649 -22.30 18.25 2.00
CA ARG A 649 -21.26 19.11 2.58
C ARG A 649 -21.85 20.42 3.08
N ILE A 650 -21.54 20.74 4.33
CA ILE A 650 -21.81 22.09 4.85
C ILE A 650 -20.76 23.07 4.36
N GLU A 651 -21.00 24.37 4.53
CA GLU A 651 -20.05 25.39 4.08
C GLU A 651 -20.06 26.65 4.94
N GLN A 652 -19.13 27.57 4.71
CA GLN A 652 -19.06 28.83 5.44
C GLN A 652 -18.96 28.61 6.96
N VAL A 653 -17.98 27.80 7.37
CA VAL A 653 -17.72 27.47 8.79
C VAL A 653 -16.34 27.95 9.21
N GLY A 654 -16.29 28.67 10.33
CA GLY A 654 -15.05 29.22 10.89
C GLY A 654 -14.83 28.82 12.35
N ILE A 655 -13.59 28.54 12.73
CA ILE A 655 -13.15 28.38 14.13
C ILE A 655 -11.97 29.30 14.36
N GLU A 656 -12.08 30.26 15.29
CA GLU A 656 -11.09 31.33 15.33
C GLU A 656 -10.83 31.96 16.70
N ASN A 657 -9.61 32.50 16.84
CA ASN A 657 -9.19 33.43 17.89
C ASN A 657 -9.28 32.88 19.32
N MET A 658 -8.70 31.70 19.58
CA MET A 658 -8.78 31.02 20.88
C MET A 658 -7.58 30.12 21.17
N ARG A 659 -7.40 29.77 22.44
CA ARG A 659 -6.46 28.76 22.91
C ARG A 659 -7.19 27.46 23.25
N ALA A 660 -6.57 26.33 22.96
CA ALA A 660 -7.07 25.01 23.26
C ALA A 660 -6.05 24.22 24.11
N ILE A 661 -6.51 23.58 25.17
CA ILE A 661 -5.67 22.81 26.08
C ILE A 661 -6.35 21.46 26.36
N SER A 662 -5.67 20.35 26.16
CA SER A 662 -6.12 19.05 26.70
C SER A 662 -5.57 18.86 28.11
N ASP A 663 -6.41 18.43 29.05
CA ASP A 663 -5.91 17.80 30.28
C ASP A 663 -5.19 16.49 29.94
N PHE A 664 -4.24 16.07 30.77
CA PHE A 664 -3.55 14.80 30.67
C PHE A 664 -2.98 14.41 32.05
N ASP A 665 -2.55 13.16 32.20
CA ASP A 665 -1.84 12.67 33.39
C ASP A 665 -0.32 12.88 33.26
N PRO A 666 0.29 13.87 33.95
CA PRO A 666 1.71 14.14 33.83
C PRO A 666 2.60 13.10 34.52
N SER A 667 2.03 12.15 35.28
CA SER A 667 2.80 11.05 35.85
C SER A 667 3.19 10.01 34.81
N LYS A 668 2.53 9.99 33.65
CA LYS A 668 2.85 9.12 32.53
C LYS A 668 3.92 9.75 31.66
N THR A 669 5.11 9.17 31.72
CA THR A 669 6.23 9.55 30.89
C THR A 669 6.83 8.34 30.18
N ASP A 670 7.55 8.59 29.10
CA ASP A 670 8.35 7.59 28.39
C ASP A 670 9.63 8.26 27.85
N THR A 671 10.59 7.45 27.44
CA THR A 671 11.80 7.86 26.71
C THR A 671 11.89 7.18 25.36
N LYS A 672 11.15 6.08 25.13
CA LYS A 672 11.18 5.33 23.86
C LYS A 672 10.28 6.00 22.80
N MET A 673 10.75 6.01 21.57
CA MET A 673 9.99 6.44 20.39
C MET A 673 10.23 5.49 19.21
N ASP A 674 9.58 5.71 18.06
CA ASP A 674 9.54 4.79 16.91
C ASP A 674 10.83 3.99 16.68
N ASN A 675 11.95 4.67 16.45
CA ASN A 675 13.24 4.06 16.12
C ASN A 675 14.37 4.65 16.97
N ASP A 676 14.05 5.25 18.12
CA ASP A 676 15.03 5.97 18.93
C ASP A 676 14.64 5.99 20.42
N VAL A 677 15.57 6.42 21.28
CA VAL A 677 15.35 6.64 22.71
C VAL A 677 15.88 8.02 23.07
N LEU A 678 15.02 8.85 23.65
CA LEU A 678 15.37 10.21 24.07
C LEU A 678 16.05 10.19 25.45
N ASP A 679 17.04 11.07 25.64
CA ASP A 679 17.72 11.24 26.93
C ASP A 679 16.84 11.89 28.00
N THR A 680 15.83 12.67 27.58
CA THR A 680 14.90 13.36 28.48
C THR A 680 13.50 12.75 28.35
N PRO A 681 12.83 12.38 29.46
CA PRO A 681 11.46 11.88 29.43
C PRO A 681 10.49 12.89 28.82
N TYR A 682 9.49 12.37 28.11
CA TYR A 682 8.38 13.14 27.56
C TYR A 682 7.05 12.63 28.12
N TYR A 683 5.99 13.45 28.10
CA TYR A 683 4.65 13.03 28.54
C TYR A 683 3.98 12.10 27.52
N SER A 684 3.57 10.92 27.98
CA SER A 684 3.14 9.80 27.13
C SER A 684 1.68 9.38 27.33
N ASP A 685 0.90 10.13 28.12
CA ASP A 685 -0.52 9.83 28.30
C ASP A 685 -1.28 9.86 26.96
N GLU A 686 -2.23 8.95 26.79
CA GLU A 686 -3.13 8.91 25.62
C GLU A 686 -4.60 8.97 26.07
N ALA A 687 -4.87 8.94 27.37
CA ALA A 687 -6.22 8.96 27.92
C ALA A 687 -6.70 10.41 28.08
N HIS A 688 -6.81 11.15 26.97
CA HIS A 688 -7.30 12.52 26.92
C HIS A 688 -7.67 12.94 25.48
N ALA A 689 -8.07 14.21 25.26
CA ALA A 689 -8.51 14.66 23.95
C ALA A 689 -7.40 14.50 22.88
N GLU A 690 -7.78 13.91 21.75
CA GLU A 690 -6.85 13.58 20.66
C GLU A 690 -6.67 14.74 19.70
N ARG A 691 -7.79 15.38 19.32
CA ARG A 691 -7.80 16.47 18.35
C ARG A 691 -8.53 17.66 18.93
N PHE A 692 -8.00 18.86 18.67
CA PHE A 692 -8.81 20.04 18.91
C PHE A 692 -9.93 20.13 17.87
N ILE A 693 -9.57 20.17 16.59
CA ILE A 693 -10.51 20.39 15.48
C ILE A 693 -10.45 19.23 14.48
N MET A 694 -11.60 18.63 14.20
CA MET A 694 -11.80 17.68 13.09
C MET A 694 -12.84 18.26 12.13
N MET A 695 -12.42 18.63 10.92
CA MET A 695 -13.30 19.14 9.87
C MET A 695 -13.46 18.09 8.78
N ASN A 696 -14.67 17.62 8.52
CA ASN A 696 -14.96 16.73 7.40
C ASN A 696 -16.30 17.07 6.78
N SER A 697 -16.52 16.68 5.53
CA SER A 697 -17.78 16.97 4.80
C SER A 697 -18.15 18.45 4.86
N VAL A 698 -17.16 19.30 4.62
CA VAL A 698 -17.29 20.76 4.65
C VAL A 698 -16.49 21.38 3.52
N LYS A 699 -17.00 22.46 2.93
CA LYS A 699 -16.26 23.30 1.98
C LYS A 699 -16.27 24.77 2.38
N ASN A 700 -15.35 25.56 1.84
CA ASN A 700 -15.28 27.01 2.13
C ASN A 700 -15.24 27.27 3.64
N ALA A 701 -14.20 26.73 4.29
CA ALA A 701 -14.08 26.76 5.74
C ALA A 701 -12.71 27.28 6.17
N TRP A 702 -12.60 27.70 7.43
CA TRP A 702 -11.31 28.14 7.95
C TRP A 702 -11.10 27.86 9.43
N VAL A 703 -9.81 27.76 9.78
CA VAL A 703 -9.30 27.85 11.15
C VAL A 703 -8.26 28.96 11.16
N ARG A 704 -8.38 29.94 12.06
CA ARG A 704 -7.36 31.00 12.19
C ARG A 704 -7.11 31.45 13.62
N GLU A 705 -5.88 31.84 13.93
CA GLU A 705 -5.52 32.37 15.26
C GLU A 705 -5.89 31.40 16.40
N VAL A 706 -5.50 30.13 16.24
CA VAL A 706 -5.74 29.08 17.24
C VAL A 706 -4.43 28.50 17.75
N ASP A 707 -4.24 28.50 19.07
CA ASP A 707 -3.08 27.87 19.71
C ASP A 707 -3.50 26.59 20.47
N GLY A 708 -2.77 25.49 20.30
CA GLY A 708 -3.09 24.19 20.89
C GLY A 708 -2.00 23.63 21.80
N TYR A 709 -2.40 23.02 22.91
CA TYR A 709 -1.51 22.38 23.89
C TYR A 709 -1.99 20.99 24.26
N HIS A 710 -1.03 20.06 24.38
CA HIS A 710 -1.20 18.73 24.98
C HIS A 710 -2.11 17.74 24.24
N PHE A 711 -2.51 18.02 23.00
CA PHE A 711 -3.29 17.05 22.21
C PHE A 711 -2.42 15.85 21.80
N SER A 712 -3.01 14.64 21.80
CA SER A 712 -2.27 13.42 21.44
C SER A 712 -2.16 13.15 19.95
N TYR A 713 -3.02 13.79 19.15
CA TYR A 713 -3.09 13.55 17.71
C TYR A 713 -2.91 14.82 16.88
N ALA A 714 -3.81 15.80 16.89
CA ALA A 714 -3.75 16.94 15.96
C ALA A 714 -4.32 18.24 16.55
N LEU A 715 -3.79 19.39 16.10
CA LEU A 715 -4.50 20.65 16.28
C LEU A 715 -5.69 20.71 15.30
N VAL A 716 -5.40 20.50 14.01
CA VAL A 716 -6.42 20.49 12.96
C VAL A 716 -6.25 19.26 12.07
N GLN A 717 -7.32 18.49 11.94
CA GLN A 717 -7.47 17.48 10.88
C GLN A 717 -8.53 17.93 9.87
N VAL A 718 -8.13 17.97 8.59
CA VAL A 718 -9.01 18.23 7.45
C VAL A 718 -9.29 16.90 6.74
N GLY A 719 -10.46 16.35 6.98
CA GLY A 719 -10.91 15.03 6.52
C GLY A 719 -11.12 14.91 5.01
N ARG A 720 -11.23 13.67 4.55
CA ARG A 720 -11.24 13.29 3.12
C ARG A 720 -12.35 13.95 2.31
N GLN A 721 -13.48 14.26 2.94
CA GLN A 721 -14.62 14.89 2.29
C GLN A 721 -14.57 16.41 2.35
N ALA A 722 -13.51 17.02 2.88
CA ALA A 722 -13.36 18.45 2.93
C ALA A 722 -12.65 19.02 1.69
N LYS A 723 -13.02 20.25 1.31
CA LYS A 723 -12.49 20.97 0.14
C LYS A 723 -12.39 22.47 0.44
N TRP A 724 -11.39 23.18 -0.07
CA TRP A 724 -11.29 24.64 0.11
C TRP A 724 -11.29 25.08 1.58
N VAL A 725 -10.46 24.42 2.40
CA VAL A 725 -10.23 24.81 3.80
C VAL A 725 -8.91 25.58 3.91
N THR A 726 -8.94 26.71 4.62
CA THR A 726 -7.73 27.46 5.02
C THR A 726 -7.46 27.27 6.52
N VAL A 727 -6.26 26.81 6.88
CA VAL A 727 -5.76 26.81 8.26
C VAL A 727 -4.60 27.80 8.34
N GLN A 728 -4.70 28.84 9.17
CA GLN A 728 -3.67 29.87 9.21
C GLN A 728 -3.39 30.47 10.58
N ASP A 729 -2.18 30.99 10.75
CA ASP A 729 -1.81 31.78 11.94
C ASP A 729 -2.02 30.99 13.26
N SER A 730 -1.87 29.66 13.20
CA SER A 730 -2.14 28.71 14.27
C SER A 730 -0.90 27.98 14.74
N GLU A 731 -0.85 27.68 16.04
CA GLU A 731 0.37 27.21 16.69
C GLU A 731 0.07 25.99 17.58
N THR A 732 0.97 25.02 17.64
CA THR A 732 0.79 23.85 18.53
C THR A 732 2.05 23.54 19.31
N TYR A 733 1.85 23.20 20.58
CA TYR A 733 2.88 23.09 21.60
C TYR A 733 2.68 21.83 22.45
N ASP A 734 3.80 21.34 22.99
CA ASP A 734 3.85 20.31 24.04
C ASP A 734 2.85 19.15 23.85
N MET A 735 2.89 18.49 22.69
CA MET A 735 1.99 17.36 22.42
C MET A 735 2.23 16.21 23.41
N VAL A 736 1.16 15.52 23.82
CA VAL A 736 1.20 14.45 24.83
C VAL A 736 0.65 13.16 24.25
N SER A 737 1.52 12.16 24.10
CA SER A 737 1.23 10.80 23.60
C SER A 737 2.53 10.01 23.59
N VAL A 738 2.47 8.68 23.50
CA VAL A 738 3.65 7.94 22.99
C VAL A 738 4.05 8.47 21.60
N ILE A 739 5.35 8.52 21.32
CA ILE A 739 5.88 9.00 20.02
C ILE A 739 6.08 7.82 19.08
N THR A 740 4.99 7.12 18.79
CA THR A 740 5.00 6.00 17.83
C THR A 740 3.79 6.03 16.91
N GLY A 741 3.95 5.60 15.65
CA GLY A 741 2.83 5.34 14.75
C GLY A 741 1.83 6.51 14.55
N GLY A 742 0.53 6.21 14.58
CA GLY A 742 -0.59 7.11 14.33
C GLY A 742 -0.83 8.15 15.44
N ARG A 743 0.13 9.01 15.76
CA ARG A 743 0.03 10.09 16.77
C ARG A 743 0.84 11.32 16.34
N ARG A 744 0.51 12.47 16.95
CA ARG A 744 1.21 13.75 16.79
C ARG A 744 1.33 14.24 15.32
N TYR A 745 0.20 14.24 14.62
CA TYR A 745 0.00 14.77 13.26
C TYR A 745 -0.64 16.16 13.36
N SER A 746 0.17 17.17 13.69
CA SER A 746 -0.29 18.51 14.08
C SER A 746 -1.27 19.15 13.10
N PHE A 747 -0.89 19.19 11.82
CA PHE A 747 -1.73 19.65 10.72
C PHE A 747 -1.89 18.53 9.71
N PHE A 748 -3.06 17.90 9.72
CA PHE A 748 -3.28 16.62 9.05
C PHE A 748 -4.35 16.71 7.96
N ILE A 749 -3.93 16.57 6.70
CA ILE A 749 -4.77 16.80 5.52
C ILE A 749 -5.08 15.50 4.81
N GLN A 750 -6.37 15.23 4.62
CA GLN A 750 -6.91 14.09 3.86
C GLN A 750 -7.79 14.55 2.70
N GLY A 751 -8.27 15.80 2.73
CA GLY A 751 -9.07 16.42 1.66
C GLY A 751 -8.22 17.01 0.53
N GLN A 752 -8.87 17.73 -0.38
CA GLN A 752 -8.23 18.34 -1.56
C GLN A 752 -8.48 19.85 -1.62
N LEU A 753 -7.59 20.59 -2.29
CA LEU A 753 -7.67 22.04 -2.48
C LEU A 753 -7.60 22.85 -1.17
N ASN A 754 -6.78 22.41 -0.22
CA ASN A 754 -6.61 23.05 1.10
C ASN A 754 -5.32 23.87 1.20
N LEU A 755 -5.36 24.93 1.99
CA LEU A 755 -4.25 25.82 2.29
C LEU A 755 -3.93 25.77 3.79
N VAL A 756 -2.68 25.52 4.15
CA VAL A 756 -2.16 25.60 5.51
C VAL A 756 -1.03 26.62 5.50
N GLN A 757 -1.22 27.80 6.10
CA GLN A 757 -0.24 28.89 6.00
C GLN A 757 0.13 29.58 7.33
N ARG A 758 1.39 29.98 7.50
CA ARG A 758 1.86 30.74 8.68
C ARG A 758 1.56 30.05 10.00
N ASN A 759 1.77 28.73 10.04
CA ASN A 759 1.57 27.93 11.24
C ASN A 759 2.90 27.54 11.86
N TYR A 760 2.92 27.43 13.19
CA TYR A 760 4.06 26.92 13.95
C TYR A 760 3.71 25.60 14.64
N THR A 761 4.69 24.71 14.76
CA THR A 761 4.54 23.50 15.55
C THR A 761 5.84 23.04 16.19
N GLU A 762 5.72 22.45 17.36
CA GLU A 762 6.81 21.77 18.04
C GLU A 762 6.37 20.44 18.65
N THR A 763 7.34 19.56 18.95
CA THR A 763 7.12 18.22 19.55
C THR A 763 6.24 17.28 18.73
N SER A 764 6.00 17.62 17.46
CA SER A 764 5.32 16.81 16.47
C SER A 764 6.10 15.53 16.17
N ARG A 765 5.38 14.44 15.86
CA ARG A 765 5.99 13.33 15.13
C ARG A 765 6.03 13.69 13.66
N HIS A 766 4.88 14.01 13.06
CA HIS A 766 4.80 14.54 11.71
C HIS A 766 4.05 15.87 11.74
N ALA A 767 4.73 16.98 11.41
CA ALA A 767 4.16 18.32 11.56
C ALA A 767 3.09 18.64 10.51
N TYR A 768 3.46 18.58 9.23
CA TYR A 768 2.57 18.89 8.09
C TYR A 768 2.37 17.65 7.22
N VAL A 769 1.21 17.00 7.40
CA VAL A 769 0.94 15.66 6.87
C VAL A 769 -0.13 15.70 5.80
N ILE A 770 0.12 14.99 4.70
CA ILE A 770 -0.90 14.70 3.68
C ILE A 770 -1.09 13.18 3.62
N GLU A 771 -2.32 12.71 3.79
CA GLU A 771 -2.60 11.27 3.98
C GLU A 771 -2.56 10.45 2.67
N SER A 772 -2.91 9.16 2.75
CA SER A 772 -3.05 8.30 1.58
C SER A 772 -4.12 8.70 0.58
N ARG A 773 -3.72 8.53 -0.70
CA ARG A 773 -4.55 8.62 -1.89
C ARG A 773 -5.27 9.96 -1.97
N VAL A 774 -4.60 11.02 -1.51
CA VAL A 774 -5.12 12.39 -1.55
C VAL A 774 -4.85 12.97 -2.93
N GLN A 775 -5.89 13.54 -3.55
CA GLN A 775 -5.85 13.97 -4.95
C GLN A 775 -5.23 15.35 -5.15
N GLY A 776 -5.24 16.21 -4.13
CA GLY A 776 -4.70 17.57 -4.20
C GLY A 776 -5.33 18.44 -5.32
N PRO A 777 -4.72 19.60 -5.64
CA PRO A 777 -3.55 20.17 -4.96
C PRO A 777 -3.79 20.50 -3.48
N ASN A 778 -2.75 20.48 -2.64
CA ASN A 778 -2.78 21.00 -1.26
C ASN A 778 -1.49 21.78 -1.00
N VAL A 779 -1.56 22.90 -0.28
CA VAL A 779 -0.41 23.79 -0.06
C VAL A 779 -0.12 23.96 1.43
N MET A 780 1.15 23.77 1.78
CA MET A 780 1.78 24.20 3.02
C MET A 780 2.65 25.42 2.70
N TYR A 781 2.24 26.61 3.13
CA TYR A 781 2.91 27.88 2.80
C TYR A 781 3.43 28.62 4.04
N ASP A 782 4.70 29.01 4.07
CA ASP A 782 5.28 29.85 5.12
C ASP A 782 5.09 29.25 6.54
N ASN A 783 5.40 27.97 6.69
CA ASN A 783 5.19 27.24 7.94
C ASN A 783 6.52 26.83 8.58
N LYS A 784 6.54 26.68 9.91
CA LYS A 784 7.74 26.30 10.65
C LYS A 784 7.47 25.20 11.67
N ALA A 785 8.29 24.16 11.63
CA ALA A 785 8.32 23.12 12.65
C ALA A 785 9.68 23.07 13.36
N THR A 786 9.69 22.86 14.67
CA THR A 786 10.92 22.67 15.46
C THR A 786 10.78 21.49 16.42
N ARG A 787 11.90 20.95 16.93
CA ARG A 787 11.89 19.79 17.85
C ARG A 787 11.03 18.64 17.33
N GLU A 788 11.13 18.35 16.03
CA GLU A 788 10.35 17.30 15.36
C GLU A 788 10.97 15.92 15.58
N TYR A 789 10.12 14.92 15.85
CA TYR A 789 10.55 13.53 16.02
C TYR A 789 10.50 12.71 14.73
N ASN A 790 9.95 13.26 13.64
CA ASN A 790 9.95 12.68 12.30
C ASN A 790 9.71 13.79 11.25
N THR A 791 9.51 13.41 9.98
CA THR A 791 9.41 14.33 8.84
C THR A 791 7.97 14.79 8.58
N SER A 792 7.79 16.01 8.09
CA SER A 792 6.60 16.46 7.37
C SER A 792 6.56 15.83 5.98
N GLU A 793 5.47 15.17 5.63
CA GLU A 793 5.45 14.34 4.42
C GLU A 793 4.03 13.96 3.95
N PRO A 794 3.86 13.62 2.66
CA PRO A 794 2.86 12.63 2.30
C PRO A 794 3.12 11.33 3.08
N HIS A 795 2.10 10.78 3.74
CA HIS A 795 2.31 9.76 4.77
C HIS A 795 2.44 8.34 4.22
N HIS A 796 1.55 7.94 3.31
CA HIS A 796 1.57 6.63 2.65
C HIS A 796 0.69 6.58 1.40
N ARG A 797 0.93 5.66 0.47
CA ARG A 797 0.02 5.30 -0.65
C ARG A 797 -0.46 6.46 -1.54
N TRP A 798 0.44 6.95 -2.40
CA TRP A 798 0.18 7.78 -3.59
C TRP A 798 -0.74 9.00 -3.39
N SER A 799 -0.31 9.93 -2.54
CA SER A 799 -0.84 11.29 -2.55
C SER A 799 -0.29 12.08 -3.75
N THR A 800 -1.06 13.02 -4.29
CA THR A 800 -0.65 13.80 -5.47
C THR A 800 -0.79 15.31 -5.28
N GLY A 801 0.14 16.09 -5.82
CA GLY A 801 0.02 17.55 -5.89
C GLY A 801 0.16 18.28 -4.55
N GLY A 802 1.12 17.93 -3.71
CA GLY A 802 1.46 18.74 -2.53
C GLY A 802 2.52 19.80 -2.84
N LEU A 803 2.35 20.99 -2.28
CA LEU A 803 3.37 22.04 -2.29
C LEU A 803 3.81 22.36 -0.87
N TYR A 804 5.12 22.30 -0.62
CA TYR A 804 5.77 22.91 0.52
C TYR A 804 6.51 24.16 0.03
N ASP A 805 6.00 25.34 0.33
CA ASP A 805 6.52 26.63 -0.14
C ASP A 805 6.92 27.48 1.06
N ASN A 806 8.19 27.86 1.16
CA ASN A 806 8.75 28.55 2.34
C ASN A 806 8.51 27.78 3.64
N VAL A 807 8.66 26.45 3.61
CA VAL A 807 8.51 25.62 4.81
C VAL A 807 9.87 25.32 5.41
N SER A 808 10.02 25.62 6.70
CA SER A 808 11.20 25.26 7.51
C SER A 808 10.83 24.06 8.40
N ALA A 809 11.18 22.85 7.94
CA ALA A 809 10.86 21.58 8.58
C ALA A 809 11.71 20.44 7.99
N ARG A 810 11.74 19.28 8.64
CA ARG A 810 12.26 18.05 8.01
C ARG A 810 11.23 17.52 7.02
N ILE A 811 11.52 17.43 5.73
CA ILE A 811 10.56 17.04 4.68
C ILE A 811 10.94 15.72 4.01
N SER A 812 9.98 14.85 3.71
CA SER A 812 10.26 13.61 2.95
C SER A 812 9.18 13.27 1.93
N VAL A 813 9.54 13.12 0.66
CA VAL A 813 8.66 12.66 -0.42
C VAL A 813 9.36 11.50 -1.14
N ARG A 814 9.02 10.26 -0.77
CA ARG A 814 9.81 9.08 -1.15
C ARG A 814 9.00 7.79 -1.27
N ASP A 815 9.66 6.74 -1.75
CA ASP A 815 9.24 5.35 -1.51
C ASP A 815 9.56 4.99 -0.06
N ARG A 816 8.51 4.69 0.71
CA ARG A 816 8.59 4.30 2.12
C ARG A 816 8.60 2.79 2.30
N GLY A 817 8.60 2.01 1.22
CA GLY A 817 8.69 0.56 1.21
C GLY A 817 7.72 -0.10 2.20
N TRP A 818 8.27 -0.96 3.07
CA TRP A 818 7.54 -1.75 4.05
C TRP A 818 7.15 -1.01 5.34
N LEU A 819 7.37 0.31 5.44
CA LEU A 819 6.87 1.07 6.59
C LEU A 819 5.35 0.97 6.69
N GLY A 820 4.84 1.13 7.91
CA GLY A 820 3.48 0.71 8.29
C GLY A 820 3.12 -0.67 7.74
N SER A 821 2.05 -0.75 6.97
CA SER A 821 1.57 -1.98 6.31
C SER A 821 1.93 -2.07 4.83
N GLY A 822 3.05 -1.48 4.40
CA GLY A 822 3.38 -1.30 2.98
C GLY A 822 2.98 0.08 2.50
N HIS A 823 3.65 1.11 3.04
CA HIS A 823 3.39 2.50 2.72
C HIS A 823 3.78 2.86 1.29
N GLY A 824 4.85 2.26 0.76
CA GLY A 824 5.29 2.44 -0.63
C GLY A 824 5.54 3.89 -1.04
N TRP A 825 5.37 4.20 -2.34
CA TRP A 825 5.42 5.57 -2.85
C TRP A 825 4.41 6.47 -2.14
N ALA A 826 4.88 7.46 -1.40
CA ALA A 826 4.00 8.29 -0.60
C ALA A 826 3.44 9.51 -1.37
N GLY A 827 4.26 10.17 -2.19
CA GLY A 827 3.89 11.38 -2.92
C GLY A 827 4.36 11.40 -4.38
N ALA A 828 3.52 11.97 -5.25
CA ALA A 828 3.77 12.17 -6.68
C ALA A 828 3.33 13.57 -7.13
N ASN A 829 4.08 14.20 -8.04
CA ASN A 829 3.83 15.58 -8.48
C ASN A 829 3.90 16.60 -7.33
N TYR A 830 4.78 16.36 -6.36
CA TYR A 830 5.04 17.27 -5.24
C TYR A 830 6.10 18.31 -5.61
N VAL A 831 5.99 19.49 -5.01
CA VAL A 831 6.96 20.57 -5.16
C VAL A 831 7.41 21.04 -3.77
N MET A 832 8.71 21.16 -3.58
CA MET A 832 9.35 21.80 -2.44
C MET A 832 10.05 23.05 -2.98
N TRP A 833 9.55 24.22 -2.60
CA TRP A 833 9.97 25.52 -3.11
C TRP A 833 10.51 26.39 -1.96
N ASN A 834 11.74 26.89 -2.07
CA ASN A 834 12.34 27.76 -1.03
C ASN A 834 12.22 27.17 0.38
N THR A 835 12.45 25.86 0.53
CA THR A 835 12.33 25.16 1.82
C THR A 835 13.65 25.13 2.56
N GLU A 836 13.57 25.01 3.89
CA GLU A 836 14.74 24.87 4.77
C GLU A 836 14.61 23.60 5.64
N GLY A 837 15.73 22.93 5.94
CA GLY A 837 15.76 21.75 6.81
C GLY A 837 16.33 20.50 6.14
N GLY A 838 16.11 19.32 6.74
CA GLY A 838 16.51 18.05 6.12
C GLY A 838 15.47 17.56 5.12
N LEU A 839 15.86 17.22 3.89
CA LEU A 839 14.92 16.90 2.81
C LEU A 839 15.26 15.60 2.06
N VAL A 840 14.22 14.83 1.70
CA VAL A 840 14.27 13.76 0.69
C VAL A 840 13.22 13.99 -0.38
N ALA A 841 13.62 13.84 -1.64
CA ALA A 841 12.71 13.78 -2.76
C ALA A 841 13.18 12.72 -3.75
N GLN A 842 12.36 11.68 -3.94
CA GLN A 842 12.57 10.66 -4.97
C GLN A 842 11.54 10.82 -6.09
N LYS A 843 11.89 10.37 -7.29
CA LYS A 843 11.03 10.35 -8.48
C LYS A 843 10.26 9.02 -8.56
N PRO A 844 8.91 9.04 -8.44
CA PRO A 844 8.11 7.85 -8.69
C PRO A 844 8.13 7.48 -10.18
N PRO A 845 7.99 6.19 -10.57
CA PRO A 845 8.19 5.78 -11.97
C PRO A 845 7.30 6.48 -13.01
N THR A 846 6.09 6.88 -12.63
CA THR A 846 5.08 7.49 -13.53
C THR A 846 4.79 8.97 -13.21
N ALA A 847 5.61 9.60 -12.36
CA ALA A 847 5.40 10.98 -11.92
C ALA A 847 6.73 11.66 -11.60
N GLN A 848 6.70 12.90 -11.12
CA GLN A 848 7.91 13.61 -10.71
C GLN A 848 7.71 14.37 -9.41
N ASN A 849 8.74 14.47 -8.60
CA ASN A 849 8.77 15.38 -7.46
C ASN A 849 9.89 16.40 -7.68
N TYR A 850 9.68 17.65 -7.26
CA TYR A 850 10.55 18.77 -7.58
C TYR A 850 11.06 19.43 -6.30
N VAL A 851 12.36 19.68 -6.22
CA VAL A 851 13.02 20.49 -5.19
C VAL A 851 13.68 21.67 -5.89
N ILE A 852 13.21 22.88 -5.58
CA ILE A 852 13.72 24.11 -6.19
C ILE A 852 13.96 25.13 -5.08
N GLY A 853 15.23 25.52 -4.92
CA GLY A 853 15.62 26.52 -3.94
C GLY A 853 15.66 25.97 -2.51
N HIS A 854 16.36 24.88 -2.23
CA HIS A 854 16.41 24.31 -0.88
C HIS A 854 17.67 24.75 -0.12
N ILE A 855 17.56 25.06 1.18
CA ILE A 855 18.70 25.30 2.06
C ILE A 855 18.76 24.22 3.15
N PRO A 856 19.80 23.38 3.17
CA PRO A 856 20.01 22.43 4.26
C PRO A 856 20.46 23.16 5.54
N THR A 857 20.02 22.68 6.70
CA THR A 857 20.45 23.20 8.02
C THR A 857 21.24 22.15 8.80
N GLU A 858 22.01 22.54 9.83
CA GLU A 858 22.82 21.60 10.64
C GLU A 858 21.96 20.53 11.36
N ASP A 859 20.73 20.89 11.74
CA ASP A 859 19.72 19.96 12.27
C ASP A 859 19.15 19.01 11.19
N GLY A 860 19.55 19.20 9.93
CA GLY A 860 18.94 18.66 8.73
C GLY A 860 19.95 18.12 7.72
N LEU A 861 20.92 17.29 8.16
CA LEU A 861 21.60 16.37 7.25
C LEU A 861 20.57 15.67 6.36
N ASN A 862 20.85 15.55 5.05
CA ASN A 862 20.07 14.77 4.07
C ASN A 862 19.48 13.53 4.75
N VAL A 863 18.17 13.54 5.01
CA VAL A 863 17.49 12.37 5.57
C VAL A 863 17.78 11.27 4.55
N LYS A 864 18.44 10.17 4.93
CA LYS A 864 18.67 9.12 3.93
C LYS A 864 17.31 8.54 3.53
N PRO A 865 17.03 8.33 2.23
CA PRO A 865 15.84 7.59 1.83
C PRO A 865 15.88 6.20 2.49
N LEU A 866 14.71 5.63 2.77
CA LEU A 866 14.65 4.28 3.34
C LEU A 866 15.20 3.28 2.33
N VAL A 867 14.79 3.40 1.07
CA VAL A 867 15.21 2.55 -0.05
C VAL A 867 15.75 3.42 -1.19
N PRO A 868 16.80 2.99 -1.93
CA PRO A 868 17.49 1.71 -1.78
C PRO A 868 18.33 1.61 -0.49
N ASN A 869 18.46 0.39 0.03
CA ASN A 869 19.36 0.03 1.14
C ASN A 869 19.82 -1.43 0.99
N ASP A 870 20.59 -1.96 1.95
CA ASP A 870 21.11 -3.34 1.89
C ASP A 870 20.00 -4.42 1.84
N TYR A 871 18.79 -4.12 2.30
CA TYR A 871 17.66 -5.05 2.30
C TYR A 871 16.80 -4.96 1.02
N ASP A 872 16.63 -3.76 0.44
CA ASP A 872 16.02 -3.54 -0.87
C ASP A 872 16.93 -2.63 -1.70
N SER A 873 17.77 -3.25 -2.52
CA SER A 873 18.79 -2.56 -3.33
C SER A 873 18.26 -2.04 -4.67
N ARG A 874 16.98 -2.25 -4.99
CA ARG A 874 16.42 -1.83 -6.29
C ARG A 874 16.49 -0.30 -6.41
N PRO A 875 16.92 0.25 -7.55
CA PRO A 875 17.18 1.67 -7.68
C PRO A 875 15.90 2.51 -7.56
N ARG A 876 16.00 3.64 -6.85
CA ARG A 876 15.00 4.73 -6.89
C ARG A 876 15.73 5.95 -7.40
N GLU A 877 15.17 6.59 -8.43
CA GLU A 877 15.72 7.85 -8.94
C GLU A 877 15.42 8.98 -7.95
N ASP A 878 16.34 9.94 -7.84
CA ASP A 878 16.06 11.19 -7.16
C ASP A 878 15.02 12.00 -7.94
N GLY A 879 14.29 12.84 -7.22
CA GLY A 879 13.43 13.85 -7.84
C GLY A 879 14.23 14.83 -8.70
N TYR A 880 13.56 15.81 -9.28
CA TYR A 880 14.23 16.95 -9.91
C TYR A 880 14.78 17.88 -8.81
N TRP A 881 16.07 18.16 -8.81
CA TRP A 881 16.71 19.09 -7.86
C TRP A 881 17.38 20.25 -8.59
N GLU A 882 17.12 21.48 -8.14
CA GLU A 882 17.74 22.69 -8.65
C GLU A 882 17.89 23.71 -7.52
N TYR A 883 19.02 24.43 -7.47
CA TYR A 883 19.31 25.40 -6.39
C TYR A 883 19.19 24.75 -5.00
N ALA A 884 19.92 23.67 -4.72
CA ALA A 884 19.85 22.91 -3.45
C ALA A 884 20.80 23.44 -2.35
N ASP A 885 21.25 24.68 -2.48
CA ASP A 885 22.17 25.38 -1.58
C ASP A 885 21.78 26.85 -1.32
N ARG A 886 20.68 27.31 -1.91
CA ARG A 886 20.18 28.69 -1.82
C ARG A 886 18.72 28.77 -2.27
N HIS A 887 17.99 29.76 -1.79
CA HIS A 887 16.67 30.09 -2.32
C HIS A 887 16.73 30.66 -3.74
N VAL A 888 15.70 30.39 -4.54
CA VAL A 888 15.47 31.03 -5.84
C VAL A 888 14.83 32.41 -5.67
N ALA A 889 14.99 33.27 -6.67
CA ALA A 889 14.60 34.68 -6.61
C ALA A 889 13.08 34.90 -6.51
N ILE A 890 12.27 34.00 -7.06
CA ILE A 890 10.82 34.02 -6.84
C ILE A 890 10.59 33.49 -5.42
N GLN A 891 10.19 34.38 -4.53
CA GLN A 891 10.09 34.09 -3.09
C GLN A 891 9.09 32.98 -2.76
N SER A 892 7.96 32.92 -3.45
CA SER A 892 6.97 31.87 -3.28
C SER A 892 6.31 31.54 -4.62
N LEU A 893 6.28 30.26 -4.95
CA LEU A 893 5.60 29.74 -6.14
C LEU A 893 4.09 29.94 -6.03
N PHE A 894 3.50 29.60 -4.88
CA PHE A 894 2.07 29.74 -4.62
C PHE A 894 1.60 31.19 -4.76
N VAL A 895 2.30 32.13 -4.13
CA VAL A 895 1.95 33.55 -4.17
C VAL A 895 2.07 34.11 -5.58
N GLN A 896 3.13 33.76 -6.32
CA GLN A 896 3.28 34.22 -7.70
C GLN A 896 2.19 33.63 -8.61
N GLN A 897 1.84 32.34 -8.46
CA GLN A 897 0.73 31.73 -9.19
C GLN A 897 -0.61 32.41 -8.89
N LEU A 898 -0.87 32.72 -7.62
CA LEU A 898 -2.08 33.44 -7.22
C LEU A 898 -2.14 34.83 -7.83
N LYS A 899 -1.01 35.55 -7.85
CA LYS A 899 -0.89 36.85 -8.51
C LYS A 899 -1.16 36.76 -10.01
N ASP A 900 -0.63 35.74 -10.68
CA ASP A 900 -0.82 35.55 -12.11
C ASP A 900 -2.29 35.29 -12.46
N ARG A 901 -2.98 34.51 -11.61
CA ARG A 901 -4.39 34.12 -11.75
C ARG A 901 -5.37 35.24 -11.40
N LEU A 902 -5.21 35.87 -10.25
CA LEU A 902 -6.20 36.80 -9.66
C LEU A 902 -5.70 38.22 -9.42
N GLY A 903 -4.41 38.50 -9.65
CA GLY A 903 -3.81 39.80 -9.45
C GLY A 903 -3.36 40.08 -8.01
N GLN A 904 -2.80 41.27 -7.79
CA GLN A 904 -2.17 41.64 -6.52
C GLN A 904 -3.15 41.66 -5.33
N GLN A 905 -4.39 42.09 -5.52
CA GLN A 905 -5.39 42.15 -4.44
C GLN A 905 -5.63 40.77 -3.80
N ALA A 906 -5.58 39.69 -4.59
CA ALA A 906 -5.73 38.34 -4.08
C ALA A 906 -4.55 37.91 -3.20
N VAL A 907 -3.34 38.38 -3.51
CA VAL A 907 -2.15 38.20 -2.66
C VAL A 907 -2.30 39.00 -1.38
N ASP A 908 -2.72 40.25 -1.48
CA ASP A 908 -2.91 41.13 -0.31
C ASP A 908 -3.95 40.56 0.66
N ASN A 909 -4.96 39.85 0.13
CA ASN A 909 -5.97 39.13 0.93
C ASN A 909 -5.40 37.94 1.73
N LEU A 910 -4.20 37.44 1.41
CA LEU A 910 -3.54 36.39 2.20
C LEU A 910 -2.94 36.91 3.49
N ALA A 911 -2.75 38.24 3.62
CA ALA A 911 -2.11 38.85 4.76
C ALA A 911 -2.84 38.50 6.06
N ARG A 912 -2.07 38.30 7.13
CA ARG A 912 -2.61 38.15 8.48
C ARG A 912 -3.39 39.43 8.84
N THR A 913 -4.63 39.25 9.28
CA THR A 913 -5.50 40.36 9.73
C THR A 913 -6.01 40.07 11.13
N PRO A 914 -6.12 41.10 12.02
CA PRO A 914 -6.76 40.91 13.32
C PRO A 914 -8.17 40.38 13.17
N VAL A 915 -8.58 39.50 14.08
CA VAL A 915 -9.89 38.82 14.08
C VAL A 915 -10.73 39.32 15.24
N GLY A 916 -12.01 39.61 14.98
CA GLY A 916 -12.95 40.07 16.00
C GLY A 916 -12.70 41.51 16.46
N GLY A 917 -13.36 41.90 17.55
CA GLY A 917 -13.27 43.20 18.20
C GLY A 917 -14.28 44.25 17.72
N GLY A 918 -14.47 45.29 18.53
CA GLY A 918 -15.38 46.40 18.22
C GLY A 918 -16.84 45.95 18.06
N ALA A 919 -17.52 46.47 17.04
CA ALA A 919 -18.93 46.20 16.80
C ALA A 919 -19.24 44.72 16.48
N ILE A 920 -18.27 43.99 15.92
CA ILE A 920 -18.52 42.62 15.46
C ILE A 920 -18.71 41.60 16.58
N ASP A 921 -18.19 41.93 17.77
CA ASP A 921 -18.29 41.12 18.97
C ASP A 921 -19.43 41.59 19.90
N ILE A 922 -20.19 42.60 19.50
CA ILE A 922 -21.42 43.00 20.19
C ILE A 922 -22.55 42.15 19.58
N PRO A 923 -23.17 41.23 20.35
CA PRO A 923 -24.23 40.41 19.80
C PRO A 923 -25.39 41.27 19.30
N GLU A 924 -25.71 41.12 18.02
CA GLU A 924 -26.90 41.72 17.43
C GLU A 924 -27.98 40.66 17.33
N GLN A 925 -29.16 40.97 17.87
CA GLN A 925 -30.33 40.11 17.70
C GLN A 925 -30.71 40.07 16.21
N PRO A 926 -31.19 38.90 15.70
CA PRO A 926 -31.51 38.71 14.29
C PRO A 926 -32.51 39.72 13.71
#